data_AF-A0AAE3MAF7-F1
#
_entry.id   AF-A0AAE3MAF7-F1
#
_cell.length_a   1.000
_cell.length_b   1.000
_cell.length_c   1.000
_cell.angle_alpha   90.00
_cell.angle_beta   90.00
_cell.angle_gamma   90.00
#
_symmetry.space_group_name_H-M   'P 1'
#
loop_
_entity.id
_entity.type
_entity.pdbx_description
1 polymer ?
#
loop_
_entity_poly.entity_id
_entity_poly.type
_entity_poly.pdbx_seq_one_letter_code
_entity_poly.pdbx_strand_id
1 'polypeptide(L)'
;MATLERIRNKGGILVAVVIGLALFAFIIGDFLKNNGGGNQASSIEVGDINGTTISYAAYQNEINKSEDFRKLQTGQSSLDANTQHQIMNQVWEQMIQDVLMGEKYEEAGIAVSTEEILEMATGKNAHPAIRQMFSDPQTGVFNQAAVINFLRNRKRDRNANIYWEYIENAIVKEKLNSKYSNLFSKGIYTTQNMVNSEAKAALRSVDFDFVAVNYTTIPDSTVEVSNSEIKDYFTNHMEDFKQDAERSIQYVSFTVNPSKEDEQLAEKWITDTKDEFSNTELDAGQFVTMNSDLPYEDKNIKADDLRISIKEFVENGKEGDVFGPYLEDNAYKLSRIVSIKQLPDSVRARHILIQEQNPATANSIADSLMNLIKKGEDFAELARKHSKDNGSAINGGDLNWFKEGMMVKPFNDACFNAKKGDVVKVETQFGVHIINIQNVGEKVTKYNVATLAREIKYSSKTYQQVYSEANRFAANNNSADKFKEAIKTENKTPRYATLKANDREVRGLESSRRLVQWAFEGEINDMSPTIYEFGNQFVIAVITDAKEKGYQDINDVAVRIRAILAKDKKAEIIMKKFITNTASSQSLSSVAQKMESTVQTANNINFASYQVPGAGFEPALVGLATSSDINKISAPVKGNRGVYVVKVTSETVAEEANTEMAKRTLDQATSSKINYSLSRSIRDEAEIIDERAKYF
;
A
#
# COMPACT_ATOMS: atom_id res chain seq x y z
N MET A 1 0.85 42.46 50.65
CA MET A 1 0.02 41.82 49.61
C MET A 1 0.57 42.14 48.21
N ALA A 2 1.80 41.73 47.90
CA ALA A 2 2.47 42.06 46.63
C ALA A 2 3.09 40.83 45.92
N THR A 3 2.83 39.63 46.44
CA THR A 3 3.28 38.34 45.90
C THR A 3 2.20 37.61 45.11
N LEU A 4 0.91 37.85 45.40
CA LEU A 4 -0.23 37.25 44.68
C LEU A 4 -0.50 37.87 43.30
N GLU A 5 -0.08 39.12 43.07
CA GLU A 5 -0.32 39.80 41.77
C GLU A 5 0.82 39.55 40.76
N ARG A 6 2.04 39.25 41.23
CA ARG A 6 3.15 38.79 40.38
C ARG A 6 2.99 37.35 39.90
N ILE A 7 2.24 36.52 40.61
CA ILE A 7 1.86 35.16 40.17
C ILE A 7 0.80 35.23 39.06
N ARG A 8 -0.05 36.26 39.02
CA ARG A 8 -1.05 36.44 37.94
C ARG A 8 -0.45 36.91 36.62
N ASN A 9 0.65 37.69 36.66
CA ASN A 9 1.28 38.25 35.44
C ASN A 9 2.52 37.49 34.93
N LYS A 10 2.92 36.40 35.59
CA LYS A 10 3.90 35.42 35.04
C LYS A 10 3.46 33.95 35.16
N GLY A 11 2.29 33.68 35.75
CA GLY A 11 1.68 32.34 35.81
C GLY A 11 0.87 31.95 34.56
N GLY A 12 0.59 32.90 33.65
CA GLY A 12 -0.05 32.63 32.35
C GLY A 12 0.85 31.90 31.34
N ILE A 13 2.14 31.69 31.69
CA ILE A 13 3.09 30.89 30.89
C ILE A 13 3.31 29.49 31.53
N LEU A 14 2.81 29.24 32.74
CA LEU A 14 3.00 27.97 33.46
C LEU A 14 1.71 27.17 33.71
N VAL A 15 0.54 27.69 33.36
CA VAL A 15 -0.75 26.97 33.43
C VAL A 15 -1.58 27.21 32.16
N ALA A 16 -0.93 27.19 31.00
CA ALA A 16 -1.58 26.68 29.80
C ALA A 16 -1.23 25.19 29.80
N VAL A 17 -2.21 24.29 29.90
CA VAL A 17 -1.94 22.85 29.79
C VAL A 17 -1.42 22.62 28.37
N VAL A 18 -0.10 22.50 28.26
CA VAL A 18 0.62 22.34 27.01
C VAL A 18 0.41 20.90 26.53
N ILE A 19 -0.71 20.62 25.86
CA ILE A 19 -1.04 19.26 25.42
C ILE A 19 -0.05 18.79 24.34
N GLY A 20 0.57 19.68 23.55
CA GLY A 20 1.63 19.30 22.60
C GLY A 20 2.88 18.69 23.28
N LEU A 21 3.43 19.37 24.30
CA LEU A 21 4.53 18.83 25.10
C LEU A 21 4.07 17.70 26.02
N ALA A 22 2.84 17.74 26.54
CA ALA A 22 2.32 16.68 27.39
C ALA A 22 1.96 15.41 26.61
N LEU A 23 1.61 15.47 25.32
CA LEU A 23 1.44 14.30 24.45
C LEU A 23 2.81 13.72 24.08
N PHE A 24 3.81 14.55 23.79
CA PHE A 24 5.19 14.09 23.61
C PHE A 24 5.75 13.47 24.91
N ALA A 25 5.58 14.15 26.05
CA ALA A 25 5.93 13.63 27.37
C ALA A 25 5.00 12.52 27.87
N PHE A 26 3.84 12.29 27.24
CA PHE A 26 3.00 11.12 27.48
C PHE A 26 3.50 9.96 26.61
N ILE A 27 3.85 10.19 25.35
CA ILE A 27 4.48 9.18 24.48
C ILE A 27 5.81 8.73 25.12
N ILE A 28 6.74 9.66 25.37
CA ILE A 28 8.02 9.38 26.05
C ILE A 28 7.82 8.99 27.53
N GLY A 29 6.86 9.59 28.22
CA GLY A 29 6.59 9.26 29.62
C GLY A 29 5.97 7.89 29.82
N ASP A 30 5.19 7.37 28.86
CA ASP A 30 4.69 5.98 28.85
C ASP A 30 5.79 5.01 28.37
N PHE A 31 6.70 5.46 27.47
CA PHE A 31 7.94 4.74 27.15
C PHE A 31 8.86 4.58 28.39
N LEU A 32 9.01 5.63 29.22
CA LEU A 32 9.90 5.66 30.39
C LEU A 32 9.27 5.15 31.69
N LYS A 33 7.95 5.31 31.90
CA LYS A 33 7.28 4.87 33.16
C LYS A 33 7.18 3.37 33.33
N ASN A 34 7.28 2.59 32.25
CA ASN A 34 7.30 1.12 32.35
C ASN A 34 8.64 0.53 32.86
N ASN A 35 9.63 1.36 33.17
CA ASN A 35 10.84 0.94 33.91
C ASN A 35 10.67 0.91 35.45
N GLY A 36 9.51 1.33 35.98
CA GLY A 36 9.29 1.50 37.42
C GLY A 36 8.35 0.48 38.07
N GLY A 37 8.58 -0.83 37.93
CA GLY A 37 7.81 -1.85 38.67
C GLY A 37 8.08 -3.28 38.23
N GLY A 38 8.63 -4.10 39.13
CA GLY A 38 9.16 -5.43 38.83
C GLY A 38 8.20 -6.40 38.13
N ASN A 39 8.57 -6.81 36.91
CA ASN A 39 8.42 -8.14 36.35
C ASN A 39 9.25 -8.21 35.06
N GLN A 40 10.02 -9.29 34.86
CA GLN A 40 11.01 -9.51 33.78
C GLN A 40 10.52 -9.37 32.32
N ALA A 41 9.26 -9.02 32.07
CA ALA A 41 8.70 -8.82 30.73
C ALA A 41 8.80 -7.36 30.21
N SER A 42 9.17 -6.39 31.06
CA SER A 42 9.27 -4.97 30.69
C SER A 42 10.64 -4.55 30.12
N SER A 43 11.63 -5.46 30.05
CA SER A 43 13.00 -5.16 29.58
C SER A 43 13.25 -5.56 28.12
N ILE A 44 12.20 -5.86 27.35
CA ILE A 44 12.34 -6.23 25.94
C ILE A 44 12.26 -4.96 25.10
N GLU A 45 13.38 -4.62 24.45
CA GLU A 45 13.55 -3.42 23.63
C GLU A 45 13.40 -3.81 22.17
N VAL A 46 12.53 -3.12 21.42
CA VAL A 46 12.32 -3.38 19.98
C VAL A 46 13.11 -2.43 19.08
N GLY A 47 13.79 -1.46 19.66
CA GLY A 47 14.69 -0.55 18.96
C GLY A 47 15.05 0.69 19.78
N ASP A 48 15.89 1.54 19.20
CA ASP A 48 16.37 2.79 19.77
C ASP A 48 16.37 3.89 18.70
N ILE A 49 15.93 5.09 19.07
CA ILE A 49 15.88 6.26 18.19
C ILE A 49 16.53 7.43 18.93
N ASN A 50 17.74 7.85 18.50
CA ASN A 50 18.53 8.90 19.15
C ASN A 50 18.74 8.70 20.67
N GLY A 51 18.93 7.46 21.12
CA GLY A 51 19.03 7.12 22.55
C GLY A 51 17.70 7.04 23.29
N THR A 52 16.57 7.23 22.58
CA THR A 52 15.23 6.94 23.09
C THR A 52 14.88 5.49 22.80
N THR A 53 14.98 4.65 23.83
CA THR A 53 14.64 3.23 23.76
C THR A 53 13.14 3.01 23.61
N ILE A 54 12.77 2.16 22.65
CA ILE A 54 11.40 1.75 22.40
C ILE A 54 11.17 0.35 22.98
N SER A 55 10.32 0.25 24.00
CA SER A 55 9.94 -1.04 24.57
C SER A 55 8.93 -1.79 23.68
N TYR A 56 8.98 -3.13 23.74
CA TYR A 56 8.00 -4.00 23.08
C TYR A 56 6.57 -3.66 23.49
N ALA A 57 6.33 -3.43 24.78
CA ALA A 57 5.00 -3.12 25.31
C ALA A 57 4.42 -1.84 24.70
N ALA A 58 5.24 -0.80 24.55
CA ALA A 58 4.78 0.46 23.98
C ALA A 58 4.54 0.36 22.47
N TYR A 59 5.41 -0.32 21.74
CA TYR A 59 5.20 -0.61 20.31
C TYR A 59 3.93 -1.45 20.07
N GLN A 60 3.72 -2.50 20.86
CA GLN A 60 2.52 -3.34 20.78
C GLN A 60 1.24 -2.55 21.12
N ASN A 61 1.30 -1.62 22.07
CA ASN A 61 0.18 -0.75 22.40
C ASN A 61 -0.25 0.12 21.20
N GLU A 62 0.71 0.72 20.49
CA GLU A 62 0.43 1.52 19.30
C GLU A 62 -0.07 0.68 18.11
N ILE A 63 0.43 -0.56 17.97
CA ILE A 63 -0.13 -1.54 17.03
C ILE A 63 -1.61 -1.80 17.35
N ASN A 64 -1.92 -2.13 18.61
CA ASN A 64 -3.29 -2.44 19.02
C ASN A 64 -4.24 -1.26 18.77
N LYS A 65 -3.82 -0.02 19.08
CA LYS A 65 -4.60 1.19 18.80
C LYS A 65 -4.88 1.35 17.31
N SER A 66 -3.86 1.13 16.48
CA SER A 66 -3.97 1.24 15.02
C SER A 66 -4.85 0.13 14.43
N GLU A 67 -4.76 -1.09 14.93
CA GLU A 67 -5.66 -2.19 14.56
C GLU A 67 -7.10 -1.93 14.95
N ASP A 68 -7.35 -1.50 16.19
CA ASP A 68 -8.70 -1.18 16.68
C ASP A 68 -9.32 -0.07 15.84
N PHE A 69 -8.56 0.99 15.51
CA PHE A 69 -9.01 2.02 14.60
C PHE A 69 -9.32 1.48 13.20
N ARG A 70 -8.47 0.62 12.65
CA ARG A 70 -8.68 0.00 11.32
C ARG A 70 -9.95 -0.86 11.30
N LYS A 71 -10.15 -1.70 12.32
CA LYS A 71 -11.37 -2.53 12.48
C LYS A 71 -12.63 -1.66 12.55
N LEU A 72 -12.57 -0.55 13.30
CA LEU A 72 -13.68 0.41 13.39
C LEU A 72 -13.98 1.09 12.05
N GLN A 73 -12.95 1.45 11.26
CA GLN A 73 -13.12 2.08 9.96
C GLN A 73 -13.68 1.13 8.90
N THR A 74 -13.23 -0.12 8.89
CA THR A 74 -13.65 -1.12 7.89
C THR A 74 -14.92 -1.89 8.30
N GLY A 75 -15.33 -1.82 9.57
CA GLY A 75 -16.42 -2.62 10.11
C GLY A 75 -16.07 -4.11 10.27
N GLN A 76 -14.79 -4.48 10.16
CA GLN A 76 -14.33 -5.86 10.27
C GLN A 76 -14.05 -6.24 11.72
N SER A 77 -14.38 -7.47 12.11
CA SER A 77 -14.08 -8.01 13.45
C SER A 77 -12.62 -8.46 13.61
N SER A 78 -11.95 -8.79 12.51
CA SER A 78 -10.55 -9.23 12.47
C SER A 78 -9.85 -8.68 11.24
N LEU A 79 -8.53 -8.54 11.32
CA LEU A 79 -7.69 -8.11 10.22
C LEU A 79 -6.91 -9.31 9.70
N ASP A 80 -6.68 -9.36 8.38
CA ASP A 80 -5.78 -10.36 7.81
C ASP A 80 -4.32 -10.03 8.16
N ALA A 81 -3.46 -11.04 8.09
CA ALA A 81 -2.06 -10.90 8.50
C ALA A 81 -1.26 -9.89 7.66
N ASN A 82 -1.64 -9.64 6.39
CA ASN A 82 -0.97 -8.60 5.58
C ASN A 82 -1.31 -7.21 6.11
N THR A 83 -2.58 -6.97 6.40
CA THR A 83 -3.03 -5.71 7.00
C THR A 83 -2.37 -5.48 8.36
N GLN A 84 -2.28 -6.51 9.22
CA GLN A 84 -1.59 -6.39 10.52
C GLN A 84 -0.11 -6.03 10.36
N HIS A 85 0.61 -6.68 9.45
CA HIS A 85 2.02 -6.39 9.21
C HIS A 85 2.25 -4.98 8.64
N GLN A 86 1.35 -4.51 7.75
CA GLN A 86 1.38 -3.12 7.27
C GLN A 86 1.21 -2.13 8.42
N ILE A 87 0.28 -2.41 9.34
CA ILE A 87 0.06 -1.60 10.54
C ILE A 87 1.33 -1.56 11.39
N MET A 88 1.99 -2.69 11.62
CA MET A 88 3.23 -2.76 12.39
C MET A 88 4.31 -1.84 11.80
N ASN A 89 4.57 -1.95 10.49
CA ASN A 89 5.55 -1.09 9.82
C ASN A 89 5.15 0.39 9.87
N GLN A 90 3.87 0.70 9.66
CA GLN A 90 3.37 2.07 9.76
C GLN A 90 3.55 2.65 11.17
N VAL A 91 3.28 1.85 12.21
CA VAL A 91 3.45 2.27 13.61
C VAL A 91 4.92 2.54 13.92
N TRP A 92 5.83 1.68 13.44
CA TRP A 92 7.27 1.89 13.65
C TRP A 92 7.77 3.19 13.00
N GLU A 93 7.40 3.40 11.73
CA GLU A 93 7.72 4.63 11.01
C GLU A 93 7.13 5.88 11.68
N GLN A 94 5.90 5.77 12.20
CA GLN A 94 5.27 6.83 12.97
C GLN A 94 6.02 7.12 14.27
N MET A 95 6.50 6.09 14.97
CA MET A 95 7.24 6.24 16.23
C MET A 95 8.61 6.86 16.01
N ILE A 96 9.32 6.48 14.94
CA ILE A 96 10.54 7.18 14.49
C ILE A 96 10.23 8.67 14.30
N GLN A 97 9.20 8.98 13.53
CA GLN A 97 8.84 10.37 13.27
C GLN A 97 8.43 11.12 14.55
N ASP A 98 7.71 10.48 15.45
CA ASP A 98 7.24 11.08 16.71
C ASP A 98 8.41 11.43 17.63
N VAL A 99 9.39 10.54 17.79
CA VAL A 99 10.59 10.80 18.60
C VAL A 99 11.40 11.93 17.98
N LEU A 100 11.78 11.79 16.71
CA LEU A 100 12.67 12.74 16.04
C LEU A 100 12.07 14.15 15.94
N MET A 101 10.80 14.25 15.55
CA MET A 101 10.15 15.55 15.43
C MET A 101 9.80 16.13 16.80
N GLY A 102 9.48 15.29 17.78
CA GLY A 102 9.18 15.71 19.14
C GLY A 102 10.36 16.41 19.81
N GLU A 103 11.58 15.86 19.67
CA GLU A 103 12.83 16.52 20.11
C GLU A 103 12.96 17.91 19.49
N LYS A 104 12.70 18.04 18.18
CA LYS A 104 12.77 19.33 17.48
C LYS A 104 11.67 20.30 17.88
N TYR A 105 10.46 19.83 18.18
CA TYR A 105 9.39 20.67 18.70
C TYR A 105 9.74 21.22 20.08
N GLU A 106 10.29 20.39 20.96
CA GLU A 106 10.72 20.80 22.30
C GLU A 106 11.86 21.84 22.23
N GLU A 107 12.90 21.57 21.43
CA GLU A 107 14.02 22.48 21.19
C GLU A 107 13.54 23.85 20.67
N ALA A 108 12.57 23.86 19.76
CA ALA A 108 11.99 25.07 19.19
C ALA A 108 10.92 25.74 20.09
N GLY A 109 10.55 25.13 21.23
CA GLY A 109 9.48 25.61 22.09
C GLY A 109 8.09 25.58 21.44
N ILE A 110 7.85 24.66 20.50
CA ILE A 110 6.59 24.50 19.79
C ILE A 110 5.68 23.55 20.54
N ALA A 111 4.44 23.99 20.75
CA ALA A 111 3.39 23.13 21.27
C ALA A 111 2.02 23.53 20.73
N VAL A 112 1.00 22.72 21.00
CA VAL A 112 -0.41 23.03 20.76
C VAL A 112 -1.12 23.19 22.10
N SER A 113 -1.78 24.33 22.30
CA SER A 113 -2.52 24.61 23.52
C SER A 113 -3.90 23.94 23.52
N THR A 114 -4.53 23.85 24.69
CA THR A 114 -5.89 23.30 24.80
C THR A 114 -6.90 24.15 24.02
N GLU A 115 -6.71 25.48 24.02
CA GLU A 115 -7.54 26.42 23.27
C GLU A 115 -7.42 26.19 21.75
N GLU A 116 -6.22 25.89 21.26
CA GLU A 116 -6.02 25.57 19.85
C GLU A 116 -6.70 24.26 19.46
N ILE A 117 -6.64 23.23 20.32
CA ILE A 117 -7.36 21.97 20.10
C ILE A 117 -8.87 22.23 20.07
N LEU A 118 -9.38 23.03 21.01
CA LEU A 118 -10.80 23.39 21.06
C LEU A 118 -11.22 24.19 19.82
N GLU A 119 -10.38 25.11 19.34
CA GLU A 119 -10.62 25.88 18.10
C GLU A 119 -10.60 24.96 16.87
N MET A 120 -9.67 24.01 16.80
CA MET A 120 -9.62 23.02 15.72
C MET A 120 -10.82 22.05 15.77
N ALA A 121 -11.39 21.80 16.95
CA ALA A 121 -12.56 20.93 17.08
C ALA A 121 -13.88 21.65 16.86
N THR A 122 -14.05 22.84 17.41
CA THR A 122 -15.36 23.51 17.55
C THR A 122 -15.37 24.93 16.98
N GLY A 123 -14.22 25.49 16.65
CA GLY A 123 -14.08 26.88 16.28
C GLY A 123 -14.48 27.22 14.84
N LYS A 124 -14.33 28.51 14.49
CA LYS A 124 -14.59 29.00 13.13
C LYS A 124 -13.60 28.43 12.12
N ASN A 125 -12.44 27.99 12.60
CA ASN A 125 -11.40 27.33 11.82
C ASN A 125 -11.29 25.84 12.16
N ALA A 126 -12.42 25.17 12.42
CA ALA A 126 -12.44 23.73 12.67
C ALA A 126 -11.71 22.95 11.57
N HIS A 127 -10.94 21.93 11.99
CA HIS A 127 -10.12 21.10 11.12
C HIS A 127 -10.98 20.42 10.04
N PRO A 128 -10.50 20.30 8.78
CA PRO A 128 -11.26 19.67 7.70
C PRO A 128 -11.82 18.29 8.04
N ALA A 129 -11.03 17.43 8.69
CA ALA A 129 -11.48 16.10 9.12
C ALA A 129 -12.69 16.17 10.08
N ILE A 130 -12.69 17.12 11.01
CA ILE A 130 -13.79 17.31 11.96
C ILE A 130 -14.99 17.95 11.26
N ARG A 131 -14.77 18.91 10.37
CA ARG A 131 -15.86 19.47 9.55
C ARG A 131 -16.55 18.40 8.74
N GLN A 132 -15.80 17.52 8.10
CA GLN A 132 -16.36 16.43 7.30
C GLN A 132 -17.26 15.52 8.14
N MET A 133 -16.89 15.25 9.39
CA MET A 133 -17.69 14.40 10.29
C MET A 133 -18.93 15.08 10.86
N PHE A 134 -18.88 16.40 11.08
CA PHE A 134 -19.92 17.14 11.82
C PHE A 134 -20.60 18.24 10.98
N SER A 135 -20.52 18.15 9.66
CA SER A 135 -21.32 18.99 8.77
C SER A 135 -22.62 18.30 8.41
N ASP A 136 -23.68 19.08 8.27
CA ASP A 136 -24.94 18.61 7.76
C ASP A 136 -24.76 18.09 6.32
N PRO A 137 -25.12 16.83 6.01
CA PRO A 137 -24.85 16.24 4.69
C PRO A 137 -25.60 16.89 3.53
N GLN A 138 -26.69 17.64 3.79
CA GLN A 138 -27.50 18.27 2.75
C GLN A 138 -27.05 19.70 2.47
N THR A 139 -26.67 20.43 3.51
CA THR A 139 -26.31 21.85 3.43
C THR A 139 -24.81 22.10 3.46
N GLY A 140 -24.01 21.11 3.87
CA GLY A 140 -22.58 21.22 4.10
C GLY A 140 -22.21 22.13 5.28
N VAL A 141 -23.20 22.58 6.06
CA VAL A 141 -22.99 23.53 7.16
C VAL A 141 -22.44 22.79 8.38
N PHE A 142 -21.29 23.25 8.87
CA PHE A 142 -20.65 22.71 10.06
C PHE A 142 -21.48 22.94 11.33
N ASN A 143 -21.76 21.87 12.08
CA ASN A 143 -22.56 21.90 13.29
C ASN A 143 -21.68 21.83 14.55
N GLN A 144 -21.28 23.00 15.05
CA GLN A 144 -20.48 23.11 16.28
C GLN A 144 -21.14 22.45 17.50
N ALA A 145 -22.47 22.57 17.64
CA ALA A 145 -23.20 22.00 18.78
C ALA A 145 -23.15 20.46 18.77
N ALA A 146 -23.17 19.84 17.58
CA ALA A 146 -23.01 18.40 17.43
C ALA A 146 -21.63 17.93 17.93
N VAL A 147 -20.55 18.66 17.62
CA VAL A 147 -19.20 18.34 18.13
C VAL A 147 -19.17 18.41 19.66
N ILE A 148 -19.70 19.48 20.25
CA ILE A 148 -19.71 19.65 21.72
C ILE A 148 -20.49 18.52 22.40
N ASN A 149 -21.65 18.15 21.85
CA ASN A 149 -22.46 17.06 22.37
C ASN A 149 -21.77 15.70 22.21
N PHE A 150 -21.09 15.47 21.10
CA PHE A 150 -20.27 14.28 20.89
C PHE A 150 -19.15 14.21 21.92
N LEU A 151 -18.35 15.26 22.08
CA LEU A 151 -17.25 15.33 23.04
C LEU A 151 -17.68 15.09 24.49
N ARG A 152 -18.87 15.58 24.87
CA ARG A 152 -19.43 15.35 26.21
C ARG A 152 -19.80 13.89 26.46
N ASN A 153 -20.24 13.19 25.42
CA ASN A 153 -20.75 11.83 25.53
C ASN A 153 -19.76 10.75 25.08
N ARG A 154 -18.65 11.12 24.40
CA ARG A 154 -17.72 10.16 23.78
C ARG A 154 -17.21 9.10 24.74
N LYS A 155 -16.91 9.47 25.99
CA LYS A 155 -16.38 8.53 27.00
C LYS A 155 -17.36 7.42 27.41
N ARG A 156 -18.64 7.55 27.06
CA ARG A 156 -19.67 6.52 27.30
C ARG A 156 -19.72 5.47 26.20
N ASP A 157 -19.15 5.77 25.04
CA ASP A 157 -19.07 4.88 23.88
C ASP A 157 -17.59 4.61 23.57
N ARG A 158 -17.15 3.36 23.81
CA ARG A 158 -15.77 2.94 23.60
C ARG A 158 -15.29 3.24 22.16
N ASN A 159 -16.12 2.98 21.16
CA ASN A 159 -15.75 3.13 19.76
C ASN A 159 -15.65 4.60 19.37
N ALA A 160 -16.62 5.42 19.81
CA ALA A 160 -16.58 6.87 19.65
C ALA A 160 -15.33 7.48 20.32
N ASN A 161 -14.93 6.96 21.48
CA ASN A 161 -13.75 7.42 22.19
C ASN A 161 -12.44 7.07 21.44
N ILE A 162 -12.28 5.83 21.00
CA ILE A 162 -11.10 5.38 20.22
C ILE A 162 -10.97 6.20 18.93
N TYR A 163 -12.09 6.35 18.21
CA TYR A 163 -12.11 7.11 16.96
C TYR A 163 -11.70 8.57 17.18
N TRP A 164 -12.22 9.20 18.25
CA TRP A 164 -11.85 10.58 18.59
C TRP A 164 -10.39 10.72 18.98
N GLU A 165 -9.85 9.82 19.82
CA GLU A 165 -8.45 9.88 20.24
C GLU A 165 -7.49 9.76 19.05
N TYR A 166 -7.80 8.90 18.08
CA TYR A 166 -7.01 8.79 16.85
C TYR A 166 -7.02 10.10 16.04
N ILE A 167 -8.21 10.68 15.80
CA ILE A 167 -8.37 11.93 15.06
C ILE A 167 -7.72 13.11 15.79
N GLU A 168 -7.92 13.23 17.10
CA GLU A 168 -7.34 14.28 17.94
C GLU A 168 -5.81 14.24 17.89
N ASN A 169 -5.21 13.06 18.07
CA ASN A 169 -3.76 12.89 17.97
C ASN A 169 -3.23 13.23 16.57
N ALA A 170 -3.92 12.78 15.51
CA ALA A 170 -3.52 13.07 14.13
C ALA A 170 -3.52 14.59 13.86
N ILE A 171 -4.59 15.29 14.26
CA ILE A 171 -4.73 16.75 14.05
C ILE A 171 -3.71 17.52 14.87
N VAL A 172 -3.43 17.09 16.12
CA VAL A 172 -2.39 17.73 16.94
C VAL A 172 -1.01 17.56 16.31
N LYS A 173 -0.66 16.36 15.84
CA LYS A 173 0.61 16.09 15.14
C LYS A 173 0.72 16.92 13.86
N GLU A 174 -0.34 16.98 13.07
CA GLU A 174 -0.41 17.83 11.87
C GLU A 174 -0.19 19.29 12.22
N LYS A 175 -0.80 19.78 13.31
CA LYS A 175 -0.66 21.16 13.77
C LYS A 175 0.76 21.47 14.28
N LEU A 176 1.38 20.57 15.03
CA LEU A 176 2.77 20.69 15.46
C LEU A 176 3.71 20.76 14.25
N ASN A 177 3.58 19.80 13.33
CA ASN A 177 4.38 19.77 12.11
C ASN A 177 4.18 21.04 11.29
N SER A 178 2.94 21.50 11.14
CA SER A 178 2.63 22.75 10.45
C SER A 178 3.24 23.97 11.14
N LYS A 179 3.22 24.05 12.48
CA LYS A 179 3.88 25.15 13.19
C LYS A 179 5.39 25.14 12.94
N TYR A 180 6.01 23.97 13.04
CA TYR A 180 7.44 23.80 12.84
C TYR A 180 7.85 24.11 11.39
N SER A 181 7.21 23.48 10.40
CA SER A 181 7.49 23.73 8.99
C SER A 181 7.25 25.19 8.60
N ASN A 182 6.23 25.84 9.16
CA ASN A 182 5.99 27.26 8.93
C ASN A 182 7.13 28.17 9.43
N LEU A 183 7.86 27.81 10.49
CA LEU A 183 9.04 28.57 10.89
C LEU A 183 10.07 28.60 9.75
N PHE A 184 10.32 27.46 9.11
CA PHE A 184 11.22 27.37 7.97
C PHE A 184 10.64 28.02 6.71
N SER A 185 9.37 27.76 6.38
CA SER A 185 8.72 28.34 5.19
C SER A 185 8.57 29.86 5.27
N LYS A 186 8.48 30.44 6.47
CA LYS A 186 8.49 31.90 6.65
C LYS A 186 9.90 32.49 6.76
N GLY A 187 10.88 31.71 7.20
CA GLY A 187 12.29 32.12 7.24
C GLY A 187 12.99 32.04 5.89
N ILE A 188 12.57 31.14 5.00
CA ILE A 188 13.12 30.96 3.67
C ILE A 188 12.25 31.74 2.67
N TYR A 189 12.83 32.75 2.03
CA TYR A 189 12.14 33.56 1.04
C TYR A 189 12.94 33.64 -0.26
N THR A 190 12.23 33.67 -1.39
CA THR A 190 12.85 33.91 -2.69
C THR A 190 13.27 35.37 -2.77
N THR A 191 14.58 35.61 -2.82
CA THR A 191 15.11 36.97 -2.97
C THR A 191 14.84 37.52 -4.39
N GLN A 192 14.79 38.84 -4.53
CA GLN A 192 14.66 39.46 -5.86
C GLN A 192 15.81 39.06 -6.80
N ASN A 193 17.01 38.83 -6.27
CA ASN A 193 18.15 38.36 -7.06
C ASN A 193 17.91 36.97 -7.66
N MET A 194 17.28 36.05 -6.91
CA MET A 194 16.91 34.73 -7.42
C MET A 194 15.84 34.85 -8.50
N VAL A 195 14.78 35.64 -8.27
CA VAL A 195 13.73 35.90 -9.27
C VAL A 195 14.33 36.46 -10.55
N ASN A 196 15.19 37.47 -10.42
CA ASN A 196 15.86 38.10 -11.55
C ASN A 196 16.77 37.10 -12.29
N SER A 197 17.49 36.24 -11.56
CA SER A 197 18.35 35.22 -12.16
C SER A 197 17.54 34.20 -12.94
N GLU A 198 16.45 33.68 -12.37
CA GLU A 198 15.57 32.70 -13.01
C GLU A 198 14.84 33.29 -14.23
N ALA A 199 14.30 34.51 -14.09
CA ALA A 199 13.67 35.19 -15.22
C ALA A 199 14.68 35.46 -16.34
N LYS A 200 15.94 35.82 -16.00
CA LYS A 200 17.03 35.98 -16.97
C LYS A 200 17.45 34.68 -17.64
N ALA A 201 17.37 33.54 -16.94
CA ALA A 201 17.69 32.24 -17.51
C ALA A 201 16.78 31.86 -18.70
N ALA A 202 15.54 32.34 -18.70
CA ALA A 202 14.57 32.14 -19.77
C ALA A 202 14.55 33.28 -20.82
N LEU A 203 15.19 34.43 -20.55
CA LEU A 203 15.14 35.62 -21.40
C LEU A 203 15.87 35.45 -22.74
N ARG A 204 17.03 34.80 -22.70
CA ARG A 204 17.89 34.58 -23.87
C ARG A 204 17.72 33.14 -24.33
N SER A 205 17.08 32.97 -25.47
CA SER A 205 17.09 31.72 -26.23
C SER A 205 18.14 31.79 -27.33
N VAL A 206 18.76 30.66 -27.65
CA VAL A 206 19.71 30.51 -28.75
C VAL A 206 19.29 29.38 -29.67
N ASP A 207 19.53 29.58 -30.96
CA ASP A 207 19.66 28.47 -31.90
C ASP A 207 21.15 28.17 -32.04
N PHE A 208 21.51 26.90 -32.09
CA PHE A 208 22.91 26.53 -32.23
C PHE A 208 23.07 25.22 -32.99
N ASP A 209 24.18 25.16 -33.70
CA ASP A 209 24.69 23.92 -34.24
C ASP A 209 25.69 23.31 -33.25
N PHE A 210 25.72 21.99 -33.12
CA PHE A 210 26.64 21.29 -32.23
C PHE A 210 27.20 20.03 -32.87
N VAL A 211 28.36 19.63 -32.37
CA VAL A 211 28.98 18.33 -32.67
C VAL A 211 29.11 17.59 -31.36
N ALA A 212 28.61 16.35 -31.34
CA ALA A 212 28.67 15.47 -30.19
C ALA A 212 29.56 14.27 -30.51
N VAL A 213 30.39 13.86 -29.55
CA VAL A 213 31.11 12.58 -29.61
C VAL A 213 30.78 11.81 -28.34
N ASN A 214 30.05 10.71 -28.51
CA ASN A 214 29.61 9.85 -27.40
C ASN A 214 30.78 9.08 -26.80
N TYR A 215 30.73 8.78 -25.51
CA TYR A 215 31.77 7.99 -24.85
C TYR A 215 31.93 6.57 -25.43
N THR A 216 30.91 6.04 -26.08
CA THR A 216 30.92 4.71 -26.72
C THR A 216 31.85 4.64 -27.93
N THR A 217 32.27 5.77 -28.51
CA THR A 217 33.23 5.78 -29.63
C THR A 217 34.66 5.49 -29.20
N ILE A 218 34.95 5.62 -27.90
CA ILE A 218 36.24 5.26 -27.31
C ILE A 218 36.10 3.86 -26.70
N PRO A 219 36.83 2.84 -27.19
CA PRO A 219 36.77 1.49 -26.63
C PRO A 219 37.22 1.46 -25.16
N ASP A 220 36.54 0.68 -24.32
CA ASP A 220 36.88 0.57 -22.89
C ASP A 220 38.34 0.12 -22.66
N SER A 221 38.89 -0.70 -23.57
CA SER A 221 40.28 -1.17 -23.53
C SER A 221 41.33 -0.05 -23.66
N THR A 222 40.94 1.14 -24.12
CA THR A 222 41.86 2.27 -24.29
C THR A 222 41.96 3.15 -23.04
N VAL A 223 41.18 2.84 -22.00
CA VAL A 223 41.12 3.61 -20.75
C VAL A 223 41.42 2.69 -19.58
N GLU A 224 42.61 2.84 -19.01
CA GLU A 224 42.97 2.15 -17.78
C GLU A 224 42.50 2.94 -16.56
N VAL A 225 41.84 2.27 -15.62
CA VAL A 225 41.48 2.81 -14.31
C VAL A 225 42.17 1.96 -13.25
N SER A 226 43.06 2.60 -12.49
CA SER A 226 43.84 1.93 -11.46
C SER A 226 43.01 1.67 -10.19
N ASN A 227 43.44 0.70 -9.39
CA ASN A 227 42.80 0.43 -8.09
C ASN A 227 42.95 1.62 -7.11
N SER A 228 44.01 2.44 -7.25
CA SER A 228 44.16 3.65 -6.46
C SER A 228 43.04 4.65 -6.74
N GLU A 229 42.74 4.90 -8.02
CA GLU A 229 41.67 5.82 -8.39
C GLU A 229 40.30 5.34 -7.93
N ILE A 230 40.06 4.02 -7.97
CA ILE A 230 38.82 3.43 -7.44
C ILE A 230 38.72 3.67 -5.93
N LYS A 231 39.82 3.47 -5.20
CA LYS A 231 39.88 3.73 -3.75
C LYS A 231 39.65 5.21 -3.43
N ASP A 232 40.30 6.10 -4.14
CA ASP A 232 40.17 7.54 -3.95
C ASP A 232 38.73 8.00 -4.25
N TYR A 233 38.11 7.48 -5.30
CA TYR A 233 36.71 7.75 -5.59
C TYR A 233 35.79 7.22 -4.50
N PHE A 234 35.96 5.97 -4.08
CA PHE A 234 35.15 5.34 -3.03
C PHE A 234 35.21 6.12 -1.72
N THR A 235 36.42 6.48 -1.25
CA THR A 235 36.60 7.24 -0.01
C THR A 235 35.97 8.63 -0.08
N ASN A 236 36.09 9.31 -1.22
CA ASN A 236 35.53 10.67 -1.39
C ASN A 236 34.00 10.67 -1.62
N HIS A 237 33.40 9.52 -1.90
CA HIS A 237 31.96 9.38 -2.18
C HIS A 237 31.32 8.29 -1.30
N MET A 238 31.88 8.03 -0.11
CA MET A 238 31.51 6.88 0.73
C MET A 238 30.01 6.86 1.06
N GLU A 239 29.41 8.03 1.27
CA GLU A 239 27.97 8.22 1.53
C GLU A 239 27.06 7.66 0.41
N ASP A 240 27.51 7.65 -0.85
CA ASP A 240 26.76 7.11 -2.00
C ASP A 240 26.71 5.56 -2.01
N PHE A 241 27.41 4.92 -1.08
CA PHE A 241 27.55 3.48 -0.97
C PHE A 241 26.98 2.91 0.33
N LYS A 242 26.10 3.64 1.02
CA LYS A 242 25.35 3.10 2.18
C LYS A 242 24.50 1.89 1.78
N GLN A 243 24.40 0.92 2.68
CA GLN A 243 23.54 -0.26 2.54
C GLN A 243 22.94 -0.70 3.89
N ASP A 244 21.77 -1.33 3.80
CA ASP A 244 21.16 -2.03 4.93
C ASP A 244 21.71 -3.46 5.04
N ALA A 245 21.45 -4.12 6.16
CA ALA A 245 21.77 -5.52 6.32
C ALA A 245 20.85 -6.39 5.44
N GLU A 246 21.45 -7.31 4.68
CA GLU A 246 20.76 -8.22 3.78
C GLU A 246 21.31 -9.64 3.92
N ARG A 247 20.46 -10.63 3.66
CA ARG A 247 20.81 -12.05 3.61
C ARG A 247 20.34 -12.64 2.30
N SER A 248 21.22 -13.24 1.53
CA SER A 248 20.82 -13.99 0.33
C SER A 248 20.76 -15.47 0.66
N ILE A 249 19.67 -16.11 0.28
CA ILE A 249 19.50 -17.56 0.42
C ILE A 249 19.33 -18.22 -0.95
N GLN A 250 19.80 -19.46 -1.05
CA GLN A 250 19.44 -20.41 -2.09
C GLN A 250 18.65 -21.54 -1.45
N TYR A 251 17.50 -21.90 -2.02
CA TYR A 251 16.64 -22.93 -1.46
C TYR A 251 16.03 -23.84 -2.51
N VAL A 252 15.64 -25.04 -2.08
CA VAL A 252 14.86 -26.01 -2.86
C VAL A 252 13.54 -26.25 -2.14
N SER A 253 12.45 -26.30 -2.90
CA SER A 253 11.10 -26.55 -2.39
C SER A 253 10.57 -27.90 -2.90
N PHE A 254 10.05 -28.72 -2.00
CA PHE A 254 9.32 -29.95 -2.32
C PHE A 254 7.84 -29.68 -2.11
N THR A 255 7.10 -29.52 -3.21
CA THR A 255 5.67 -29.18 -3.17
C THR A 255 4.83 -30.45 -3.10
N VAL A 256 3.94 -30.52 -2.12
CA VAL A 256 2.93 -31.57 -2.00
C VAL A 256 1.77 -31.21 -2.92
N ASN A 257 1.74 -31.87 -4.08
CA ASN A 257 0.62 -31.83 -5.00
C ASN A 257 -0.17 -33.13 -4.89
N PRO A 258 -1.51 -33.13 -5.10
CA PRO A 258 -2.28 -34.36 -5.14
C PRO A 258 -1.68 -35.36 -6.13
N SER A 259 -1.59 -36.63 -5.72
CA SER A 259 -1.12 -37.70 -6.59
C SER A 259 -2.24 -38.21 -7.51
N LYS A 260 -1.88 -39.06 -8.48
CA LYS A 260 -2.89 -39.73 -9.32
C LYS A 260 -3.83 -40.61 -8.51
N GLU A 261 -3.32 -41.24 -7.46
CA GLU A 261 -4.14 -42.03 -6.54
C GLU A 261 -5.10 -41.14 -5.76
N ASP A 262 -4.70 -39.93 -5.37
CA ASP A 262 -5.58 -38.97 -4.70
C ASP A 262 -6.73 -38.51 -5.62
N GLU A 263 -6.42 -38.23 -6.89
CA GLU A 263 -7.40 -37.92 -7.93
C GLU A 263 -8.40 -39.08 -8.13
N GLN A 264 -7.90 -40.32 -8.23
CA GLN A 264 -8.74 -41.52 -8.36
C GLN A 264 -9.63 -41.74 -7.14
N LEU A 265 -9.15 -41.45 -5.92
CA LEU A 265 -9.95 -41.55 -4.71
C LEU A 265 -11.09 -40.51 -4.69
N ALA A 266 -10.83 -39.28 -5.12
CA ALA A 266 -11.85 -38.25 -5.25
C ALA A 266 -12.92 -38.62 -6.30
N GLU A 267 -12.48 -39.10 -7.47
CA GLU A 267 -13.36 -39.57 -8.54
C GLU A 267 -14.25 -40.73 -8.08
N LYS A 268 -13.62 -41.73 -7.43
CA LYS A 268 -14.32 -42.90 -6.90
C LYS A 268 -15.35 -42.49 -5.85
N TRP A 269 -15.00 -41.60 -4.92
CA TRP A 269 -15.94 -41.14 -3.90
C TRP A 269 -17.18 -40.49 -4.52
N ILE A 270 -17.00 -39.61 -5.50
CA ILE A 270 -18.13 -38.98 -6.19
C ILE A 270 -18.96 -40.01 -6.95
N THR A 271 -18.31 -40.93 -7.65
CA THR A 271 -18.97 -41.97 -8.43
C THR A 271 -19.82 -42.89 -7.54
N ASP A 272 -19.26 -43.33 -6.42
CA ASP A 272 -19.93 -44.20 -5.45
C ASP A 272 -21.10 -43.48 -4.74
N THR A 273 -21.00 -42.17 -4.55
CA THR A 273 -22.04 -41.35 -3.88
C THR A 273 -23.20 -41.00 -4.83
N LYS A 274 -23.06 -41.23 -6.14
CA LYS A 274 -24.04 -40.81 -7.15
C LYS A 274 -25.43 -41.41 -6.93
N ASP A 275 -25.51 -42.70 -6.60
CA ASP A 275 -26.79 -43.38 -6.43
C ASP A 275 -27.57 -42.81 -5.24
N GLU A 276 -26.90 -42.56 -4.12
CA GLU A 276 -27.50 -41.93 -2.94
C GLU A 276 -27.93 -40.49 -3.23
N PHE A 277 -27.06 -39.70 -3.88
CA PHE A 277 -27.37 -38.33 -4.26
C PHE A 277 -28.52 -38.23 -5.29
N SER A 278 -28.76 -39.28 -6.07
CA SER A 278 -29.86 -39.35 -7.04
C SER A 278 -31.21 -39.69 -6.42
N ASN A 279 -31.27 -40.07 -5.14
CA ASN A 279 -32.52 -40.39 -4.47
C ASN A 279 -33.37 -39.12 -4.25
N THR A 280 -34.50 -39.03 -4.95
CA THR A 280 -35.43 -37.87 -4.90
C THR A 280 -36.13 -37.69 -3.57
N GLU A 281 -36.15 -38.71 -2.71
CA GLU A 281 -36.71 -38.61 -1.34
C GLU A 281 -35.77 -37.87 -0.38
N LEU A 282 -34.49 -37.68 -0.75
CA LEU A 282 -33.51 -36.94 0.06
C LEU A 282 -33.47 -35.46 -0.33
N ASP A 283 -33.41 -34.58 0.69
CA ASP A 283 -33.17 -33.16 0.48
C ASP A 283 -31.76 -32.93 -0.08
N ALA A 284 -31.68 -32.41 -1.31
CA ALA A 284 -30.41 -32.20 -2.01
C ALA A 284 -29.51 -31.21 -1.31
N GLY A 285 -30.08 -30.13 -0.79
CA GLY A 285 -29.34 -29.05 -0.15
C GLY A 285 -28.70 -29.53 1.14
N GLN A 286 -29.46 -30.26 1.96
CA GLN A 286 -28.97 -30.89 3.18
C GLN A 286 -27.89 -31.92 2.87
N PHE A 287 -28.09 -32.76 1.84
CA PHE A 287 -27.10 -33.75 1.45
C PHE A 287 -25.77 -33.12 1.03
N VAL A 288 -25.80 -32.08 0.19
CA VAL A 288 -24.60 -31.32 -0.20
C VAL A 288 -23.94 -30.69 1.02
N THR A 289 -24.72 -30.06 1.91
CA THR A 289 -24.20 -29.42 3.12
C THR A 289 -23.46 -30.39 4.04
N MET A 290 -23.90 -31.66 4.10
CA MET A 290 -23.29 -32.67 4.97
C MET A 290 -22.09 -33.40 4.35
N ASN A 291 -22.05 -33.52 3.03
CA ASN A 291 -21.11 -34.43 2.35
C ASN A 291 -20.13 -33.74 1.40
N SER A 292 -20.45 -32.55 0.91
CA SER A 292 -19.63 -31.85 -0.09
C SER A 292 -18.50 -31.03 0.52
N ASP A 293 -17.42 -30.87 -0.25
CA ASP A 293 -16.38 -29.88 0.04
C ASP A 293 -16.79 -28.44 -0.34
N LEU A 294 -17.87 -28.27 -1.13
CA LEU A 294 -18.41 -26.95 -1.49
C LEU A 294 -19.78 -26.74 -0.83
N PRO A 295 -20.08 -25.53 -0.32
CA PRO A 295 -21.37 -25.25 0.30
C PRO A 295 -22.50 -25.26 -0.73
N TYR A 296 -23.69 -25.65 -0.31
CA TYR A 296 -24.89 -25.54 -1.12
C TYR A 296 -25.33 -24.08 -1.26
N GLU A 297 -25.45 -23.60 -2.49
CA GLU A 297 -25.99 -22.28 -2.80
C GLU A 297 -27.48 -22.37 -3.12
N ASP A 298 -28.34 -22.10 -2.13
CA ASP A 298 -29.79 -22.14 -2.31
C ASP A 298 -30.32 -20.89 -3.05
N LYS A 299 -30.06 -20.83 -4.36
CA LYS A 299 -30.41 -19.72 -5.25
C LYS A 299 -31.09 -20.24 -6.52
N ASN A 300 -32.03 -19.46 -7.06
CA ASN A 300 -32.60 -19.72 -8.38
C ASN A 300 -31.87 -18.86 -9.41
N ILE A 301 -31.23 -19.49 -10.39
CA ILE A 301 -30.32 -18.87 -11.35
C ILE A 301 -30.80 -19.17 -12.78
N LYS A 302 -30.63 -18.23 -13.72
CA LYS A 302 -30.92 -18.50 -15.14
C LYS A 302 -29.89 -19.49 -15.71
N ALA A 303 -30.27 -20.26 -16.73
CA ALA A 303 -29.34 -21.14 -17.43
C ALA A 303 -28.09 -20.39 -17.95
N ASP A 304 -28.27 -19.17 -18.47
CA ASP A 304 -27.16 -18.33 -18.97
C ASP A 304 -26.18 -17.87 -17.88
N ASP A 305 -26.62 -17.82 -16.62
CA ASP A 305 -25.81 -17.40 -15.48
C ASP A 305 -25.16 -18.59 -14.75
N LEU A 306 -25.44 -19.83 -15.19
CA LEU A 306 -24.82 -21.05 -14.67
C LEU A 306 -23.51 -21.39 -15.41
N ARG A 307 -22.70 -22.26 -14.80
CA ARG A 307 -21.46 -22.74 -15.41
C ARG A 307 -21.76 -23.48 -16.73
N ILE A 308 -20.91 -23.28 -17.73
CA ILE A 308 -21.07 -23.89 -19.06
C ILE A 308 -21.11 -25.42 -19.01
N SER A 309 -20.45 -26.02 -18.02
CA SER A 309 -20.40 -27.46 -17.75
C SER A 309 -21.76 -28.08 -17.46
N ILE A 310 -22.72 -27.32 -16.92
CA ILE A 310 -24.05 -27.81 -16.54
C ILE A 310 -25.19 -27.12 -17.28
N LYS A 311 -24.90 -26.10 -18.09
CA LYS A 311 -25.92 -25.29 -18.78
C LYS A 311 -26.86 -26.13 -19.65
N GLU A 312 -26.29 -26.91 -20.57
CA GLU A 312 -27.08 -27.75 -21.48
C GLU A 312 -27.89 -28.80 -20.71
N PHE A 313 -27.32 -29.32 -19.62
CA PHE A 313 -28.01 -30.26 -18.75
C PHE A 313 -29.25 -29.64 -18.09
N VAL A 314 -29.13 -28.44 -17.50
CA VAL A 314 -30.29 -27.81 -16.84
C VAL A 314 -31.35 -27.35 -17.84
N GLU A 315 -30.96 -26.95 -19.05
CA GLU A 315 -31.92 -26.52 -20.10
C GLU A 315 -32.79 -27.68 -20.59
N ASN A 316 -32.26 -28.91 -20.61
CA ASN A 316 -32.93 -30.10 -21.14
C ASN A 316 -33.45 -31.06 -20.06
N GLY A 317 -33.03 -30.91 -18.81
CA GLY A 317 -33.37 -31.79 -17.69
C GLY A 317 -34.67 -31.41 -16.96
N LYS A 318 -35.12 -32.29 -16.07
CA LYS A 318 -36.26 -32.09 -15.16
C LYS A 318 -35.82 -32.12 -13.70
N GLU A 319 -36.70 -31.67 -12.80
CA GLU A 319 -36.47 -31.77 -11.35
C GLU A 319 -36.12 -33.21 -10.94
N GLY A 320 -35.08 -33.36 -10.13
CA GLY A 320 -34.54 -34.64 -9.68
C GLY A 320 -33.45 -35.22 -10.58
N ASP A 321 -33.30 -34.79 -11.84
CA ASP A 321 -32.24 -35.28 -12.72
C ASP A 321 -30.85 -34.93 -12.17
N VAL A 322 -29.88 -35.84 -12.39
CA VAL A 322 -28.49 -35.70 -11.94
C VAL A 322 -27.53 -35.79 -13.12
N PHE A 323 -26.58 -34.85 -13.18
CA PHE A 323 -25.49 -34.80 -14.15
C PHE A 323 -24.13 -35.04 -13.49
N GLY A 324 -23.25 -35.74 -14.22
CA GLY A 324 -21.91 -36.10 -13.79
C GLY A 324 -21.72 -37.60 -13.50
N PRO A 325 -20.56 -37.99 -12.94
CA PRO A 325 -19.47 -37.12 -12.48
C PRO A 325 -18.83 -36.29 -13.60
N TYR A 326 -18.42 -35.07 -13.30
CA TYR A 326 -17.61 -34.23 -14.19
C TYR A 326 -16.51 -33.53 -13.39
N LEU A 327 -15.38 -33.23 -14.04
CA LEU A 327 -14.23 -32.55 -13.43
C LEU A 327 -14.29 -31.05 -13.75
N GLU A 328 -14.29 -30.20 -12.74
CA GLU A 328 -14.26 -28.75 -12.88
C GLU A 328 -13.61 -28.11 -11.64
N ASP A 329 -12.77 -27.08 -11.83
CA ASP A 329 -12.12 -26.32 -10.75
C ASP A 329 -11.40 -27.21 -9.71
N ASN A 330 -10.66 -28.23 -10.17
CA ASN A 330 -9.93 -29.20 -9.33
C ASN A 330 -10.84 -30.01 -8.37
N ALA A 331 -12.11 -30.20 -8.73
CA ALA A 331 -13.05 -31.04 -8.00
C ALA A 331 -13.88 -31.92 -8.94
N TYR A 332 -14.14 -33.15 -8.52
CA TYR A 332 -15.16 -33.99 -9.16
C TYR A 332 -16.53 -33.58 -8.60
N LYS A 333 -17.50 -33.41 -9.50
CA LYS A 333 -18.81 -32.85 -9.17
C LYS A 333 -19.96 -33.69 -9.71
N LEU A 334 -21.07 -33.71 -8.98
CA LEU A 334 -22.41 -34.08 -9.44
C LEU A 334 -23.34 -32.90 -9.26
N SER A 335 -24.19 -32.61 -10.23
CA SER A 335 -25.18 -31.55 -10.13
C SER A 335 -26.58 -32.11 -10.29
N ARG A 336 -27.46 -31.79 -9.35
CA ARG A 336 -28.87 -32.20 -9.35
C ARG A 336 -29.78 -31.01 -9.50
N ILE A 337 -30.75 -31.09 -10.41
CA ILE A 337 -31.79 -30.06 -10.54
C ILE A 337 -32.75 -30.21 -9.35
N VAL A 338 -32.71 -29.27 -8.42
CA VAL A 338 -33.56 -29.29 -7.21
C VAL A 338 -34.95 -28.75 -7.53
N SER A 339 -35.02 -27.63 -8.25
CA SER A 339 -36.29 -27.09 -8.72
C SER A 339 -36.16 -26.25 -9.97
N ILE A 340 -37.23 -26.18 -10.75
CA ILE A 340 -37.38 -25.35 -11.95
C ILE A 340 -38.57 -24.42 -11.74
N LYS A 341 -38.34 -23.11 -11.70
CA LYS A 341 -39.37 -22.12 -11.38
C LYS A 341 -39.46 -21.02 -12.42
N GLN A 342 -40.67 -20.52 -12.66
CA GLN A 342 -40.94 -19.30 -13.41
C GLN A 342 -40.98 -18.11 -12.45
N LEU A 343 -39.85 -17.43 -12.30
CA LEU A 343 -39.68 -16.30 -11.38
C LEU A 343 -39.38 -15.00 -12.14
N PRO A 344 -39.72 -13.83 -11.59
CA PRO A 344 -39.30 -12.56 -12.17
C PRO A 344 -37.78 -12.48 -12.33
N ASP A 345 -37.30 -11.91 -13.43
CA ASP A 345 -35.87 -11.68 -13.66
C ASP A 345 -35.28 -10.75 -12.58
N SER A 346 -36.00 -9.66 -12.30
CA SER A 346 -35.66 -8.68 -11.28
C SER A 346 -36.92 -8.19 -10.57
N VAL A 347 -36.75 -7.62 -9.39
CA VAL A 347 -37.82 -7.02 -8.60
C VAL A 347 -37.38 -5.61 -8.18
N ARG A 348 -38.30 -4.65 -8.21
CA ARG A 348 -38.12 -3.36 -7.55
C ARG A 348 -38.93 -3.36 -6.28
N ALA A 349 -38.28 -3.17 -5.13
CA ALA A 349 -38.95 -3.12 -3.84
C ALA A 349 -38.44 -1.95 -3.01
N ARG A 350 -39.25 -1.57 -2.02
CA ARG A 350 -38.85 -0.67 -0.95
C ARG A 350 -39.13 -1.31 0.40
N HIS A 351 -38.35 -0.97 1.43
CA HIS A 351 -38.50 -1.59 2.75
C HIS A 351 -38.46 -0.62 3.91
N ILE A 352 -38.93 -1.09 5.07
CA ILE A 352 -38.74 -0.50 6.38
C ILE A 352 -38.07 -1.55 7.26
N LEU A 353 -36.78 -1.39 7.55
CA LEU A 353 -36.07 -2.19 8.54
C LEU A 353 -36.40 -1.74 9.97
N ILE A 354 -36.82 -2.67 10.82
CA ILE A 354 -37.07 -2.49 12.25
C ILE A 354 -36.07 -3.36 13.01
N GLN A 355 -35.17 -2.71 13.73
CA GLN A 355 -34.13 -3.37 14.51
C GLN A 355 -34.31 -3.03 15.99
N GLU A 356 -34.83 -3.98 16.75
CA GLU A 356 -35.02 -3.88 18.20
C GLU A 356 -34.38 -5.08 18.90
N GLN A 357 -33.91 -4.89 20.14
CA GLN A 357 -33.27 -5.98 20.89
C GLN A 357 -34.25 -7.10 21.26
N ASN A 358 -35.54 -6.78 21.42
CA ASN A 358 -36.59 -7.75 21.71
C ASN A 358 -37.41 -8.05 20.43
N PRO A 359 -37.40 -9.31 19.93
CA PRO A 359 -38.15 -9.71 18.74
C PRO A 359 -39.66 -9.44 18.81
N ALA A 360 -40.26 -9.54 20.00
CA ALA A 360 -41.70 -9.27 20.18
C ALA A 360 -42.01 -7.77 19.98
N THR A 361 -41.11 -6.90 20.43
CA THR A 361 -41.24 -5.44 20.23
C THR A 361 -41.09 -5.08 18.75
N ALA A 362 -40.08 -5.65 18.06
CA ALA A 362 -39.88 -5.44 16.63
C ALA A 362 -41.13 -5.84 15.82
N ASN A 363 -41.73 -7.00 16.15
CA ASN A 363 -42.94 -7.48 15.50
C ASN A 363 -44.16 -6.58 15.76
N SER A 364 -44.35 -6.13 17.00
CA SER A 364 -45.47 -5.23 17.34
C SER A 364 -45.37 -3.89 16.59
N ILE A 365 -44.15 -3.34 16.47
CA ILE A 365 -43.90 -2.14 15.66
C ILE A 365 -44.20 -2.42 14.19
N ALA A 366 -43.75 -3.57 13.68
CA ALA A 366 -43.98 -3.95 12.28
C ALA A 366 -45.48 -4.06 11.96
N ASP A 367 -46.26 -4.70 12.83
CA ASP A 367 -47.70 -4.86 12.66
C ASP A 367 -48.44 -3.52 12.71
N SER A 368 -48.01 -2.61 13.58
CA SER A 368 -48.57 -1.25 13.65
C SER A 368 -48.30 -0.47 12.36
N LEU A 369 -47.08 -0.51 11.85
CA LEU A 369 -46.71 0.14 10.58
C LEU A 369 -47.43 -0.49 9.38
N MET A 370 -47.57 -1.83 9.34
CA MET A 370 -48.36 -2.50 8.30
C MET A 370 -49.83 -2.06 8.33
N ASN A 371 -50.41 -1.84 9.51
CA ASN A 371 -51.78 -1.34 9.63
C ASN A 371 -51.93 0.11 9.15
N LEU A 372 -50.93 0.96 9.37
CA LEU A 372 -50.90 2.32 8.82
C LEU A 372 -50.81 2.29 7.28
N ILE A 373 -49.91 1.47 6.73
CA ILE A 373 -49.79 1.28 5.28
C ILE A 373 -51.12 0.80 4.67
N LYS A 374 -51.80 -0.16 5.31
CA LYS A 374 -53.13 -0.64 4.87
C LYS A 374 -54.22 0.44 4.92
N LYS A 375 -54.09 1.43 5.81
CA LYS A 375 -55.02 2.57 5.92
C LYS A 375 -54.71 3.71 4.93
N GLY A 376 -53.65 3.57 4.12
CA GLY A 376 -53.30 4.53 3.07
C GLY A 376 -52.24 5.56 3.46
N GLU A 377 -51.55 5.39 4.59
CA GLU A 377 -50.38 6.21 4.94
C GLU A 377 -49.25 6.02 3.92
N ASP A 378 -48.48 7.09 3.66
CA ASP A 378 -47.40 7.05 2.68
C ASP A 378 -46.23 6.20 3.19
N PHE A 379 -45.92 5.12 2.47
CA PHE A 379 -44.85 4.21 2.84
C PHE A 379 -43.48 4.91 2.90
N ALA A 380 -43.21 5.87 2.01
CA ALA A 380 -41.92 6.55 1.97
C ALA A 380 -41.73 7.47 3.18
N GLU A 381 -42.78 8.13 3.66
CA GLU A 381 -42.77 8.87 4.92
C GLU A 381 -42.55 7.95 6.13
N LEU A 382 -43.25 6.80 6.18
CA LEU A 382 -43.05 5.82 7.25
C LEU A 382 -41.62 5.26 7.23
N ALA A 383 -41.06 4.99 6.06
CA ALA A 383 -39.69 4.53 5.90
C ALA A 383 -38.67 5.56 6.41
N ARG A 384 -38.79 6.83 6.01
CA ARG A 384 -37.91 7.92 6.48
C ARG A 384 -37.94 8.08 8.00
N LYS A 385 -39.11 7.88 8.60
CA LYS A 385 -39.32 8.13 10.03
C LYS A 385 -38.93 6.95 10.91
N HIS A 386 -39.14 5.72 10.44
CA HIS A 386 -39.08 4.53 11.28
C HIS A 386 -38.01 3.51 10.88
N SER A 387 -37.48 3.57 9.65
CA SER A 387 -36.50 2.57 9.23
C SER A 387 -35.13 2.79 9.88
N LYS A 388 -34.51 1.70 10.33
CA LYS A 388 -33.13 1.66 10.85
C LYS A 388 -32.06 1.48 9.77
N ASP A 389 -32.47 1.22 8.54
CA ASP A 389 -31.58 1.26 7.39
C ASP A 389 -31.50 2.70 6.85
N ASN A 390 -30.60 3.49 7.42
CA ASN A 390 -30.45 4.91 7.10
C ASN A 390 -30.14 5.16 5.60
N GLY A 391 -29.53 4.19 4.90
CA GLY A 391 -29.15 4.32 3.50
C GLY A 391 -30.37 4.34 2.56
N SER A 392 -31.33 3.44 2.78
CA SER A 392 -32.57 3.42 1.99
C SER A 392 -33.66 4.33 2.56
N ALA A 393 -33.69 4.53 3.90
CA ALA A 393 -34.73 5.32 4.58
C ALA A 393 -34.89 6.72 3.99
N ILE A 394 -33.80 7.43 3.74
CA ILE A 394 -33.79 8.80 3.19
C ILE A 394 -34.54 8.88 1.85
N ASN A 395 -34.41 7.83 1.03
CA ASN A 395 -35.08 7.68 -0.26
C ASN A 395 -36.45 6.98 -0.16
N GLY A 396 -37.09 7.01 1.01
CA GLY A 396 -38.40 6.39 1.20
C GLY A 396 -38.36 4.86 1.24
N GLY A 397 -37.20 4.29 1.59
CA GLY A 397 -36.97 2.86 1.66
C GLY A 397 -36.68 2.19 0.31
N ASP A 398 -36.56 2.94 -0.80
CA ASP A 398 -36.37 2.38 -2.14
C ASP A 398 -35.02 1.67 -2.26
N LEU A 399 -35.06 0.41 -2.70
CA LEU A 399 -33.90 -0.44 -2.95
C LEU A 399 -33.57 -0.54 -4.44
N ASN A 400 -34.31 0.17 -5.30
CA ASN A 400 -34.23 0.09 -6.76
C ASN A 400 -34.48 -1.34 -7.27
N TRP A 401 -34.20 -1.60 -8.55
CA TRP A 401 -34.24 -2.94 -9.13
C TRP A 401 -33.07 -3.79 -8.65
N PHE A 402 -33.36 -4.99 -8.19
CA PHE A 402 -32.34 -5.98 -7.85
C PHE A 402 -32.70 -7.36 -8.42
N LYS A 403 -31.66 -8.16 -8.65
CA LYS A 403 -31.76 -9.55 -9.09
C LYS A 403 -31.78 -10.49 -7.89
N GLU A 404 -32.20 -11.71 -8.14
CA GLU A 404 -32.24 -12.76 -7.13
C GLU A 404 -30.83 -13.09 -6.63
N GLY A 405 -30.69 -13.33 -5.32
CA GLY A 405 -29.41 -13.59 -4.67
C GLY A 405 -28.61 -12.34 -4.27
N MET A 406 -29.09 -11.12 -4.60
CA MET A 406 -28.49 -9.87 -4.12
C MET A 406 -28.89 -9.53 -2.68
N MET A 407 -30.02 -10.07 -2.20
CA MET A 407 -30.54 -9.86 -0.84
C MET A 407 -30.38 -11.14 -0.02
N VAL A 408 -30.39 -11.02 1.32
CA VAL A 408 -30.41 -12.20 2.20
C VAL A 408 -31.64 -13.07 1.94
N LYS A 409 -31.48 -14.39 2.03
CA LYS A 409 -32.45 -15.37 1.54
C LYS A 409 -33.91 -15.12 1.95
N PRO A 410 -34.26 -14.89 3.24
CA PRO A 410 -35.65 -14.66 3.60
C PRO A 410 -36.26 -13.43 2.88
N PHE A 411 -35.49 -12.34 2.80
CA PHE A 411 -35.90 -11.12 2.10
C PHE A 411 -36.05 -11.36 0.60
N ASN A 412 -35.06 -12.01 0.01
CA ASN A 412 -35.04 -12.38 -1.40
C ASN A 412 -36.28 -13.21 -1.76
N ASP A 413 -36.52 -14.30 -1.03
CA ASP A 413 -37.62 -15.22 -1.30
C ASP A 413 -38.97 -14.53 -1.13
N ALA A 414 -39.12 -13.64 -0.14
CA ALA A 414 -40.32 -12.84 0.04
C ALA A 414 -40.59 -11.90 -1.15
N CYS A 415 -39.54 -11.33 -1.76
CA CYS A 415 -39.69 -10.42 -2.91
C CYS A 415 -40.02 -11.14 -4.21
N PHE A 416 -39.32 -12.23 -4.51
CA PHE A 416 -39.46 -12.93 -5.81
C PHE A 416 -40.71 -13.82 -5.89
N ASN A 417 -41.29 -14.21 -4.75
CA ASN A 417 -42.55 -14.95 -4.70
C ASN A 417 -43.80 -14.05 -4.59
N ALA A 418 -43.62 -12.76 -4.32
CA ALA A 418 -44.70 -11.79 -4.18
C ALA A 418 -45.09 -11.13 -5.52
N LYS A 419 -46.27 -10.51 -5.57
CA LYS A 419 -46.79 -9.79 -6.73
C LYS A 419 -46.56 -8.29 -6.58
N LYS A 420 -46.58 -7.58 -7.72
CA LYS A 420 -46.59 -6.12 -7.73
C LYS A 420 -47.71 -5.57 -6.84
N GLY A 421 -47.36 -4.67 -5.94
CA GLY A 421 -48.27 -4.04 -4.98
C GLY A 421 -48.31 -4.73 -3.62
N ASP A 422 -47.81 -5.95 -3.49
CA ASP A 422 -47.84 -6.68 -2.22
C ASP A 422 -46.99 -5.96 -1.15
N VAL A 423 -47.44 -6.09 0.09
CA VAL A 423 -46.71 -5.65 1.28
C VAL A 423 -46.53 -6.85 2.19
N VAL A 424 -45.28 -7.31 2.34
CA VAL A 424 -44.92 -8.52 3.07
C VAL A 424 -44.05 -8.21 4.28
N LYS A 425 -44.19 -8.99 5.33
CA LYS A 425 -43.34 -8.93 6.53
C LYS A 425 -42.39 -10.10 6.53
N VAL A 426 -41.10 -9.85 6.74
CA VAL A 426 -40.08 -10.90 6.81
C VAL A 426 -39.04 -10.61 7.88
N GLU A 427 -38.55 -11.65 8.53
CA GLU A 427 -37.47 -11.56 9.51
C GLU A 427 -36.15 -11.98 8.88
N THR A 428 -35.09 -11.24 9.17
CA THR A 428 -33.72 -11.56 8.76
C THR A 428 -32.78 -11.37 9.93
N GLN A 429 -31.49 -11.69 9.74
CA GLN A 429 -30.44 -11.41 10.72
C GLN A 429 -30.28 -9.91 11.06
N PHE A 430 -30.82 -9.01 10.22
CA PHE A 430 -30.76 -7.56 10.44
C PHE A 430 -31.96 -7.02 11.23
N GLY A 431 -33.04 -7.80 11.36
CA GLY A 431 -34.27 -7.40 12.04
C GLY A 431 -35.54 -7.77 11.26
N VAL A 432 -36.65 -7.12 11.58
CA VAL A 432 -37.94 -7.31 10.90
C VAL A 432 -38.05 -6.29 9.76
N HIS A 433 -38.37 -6.76 8.57
CA HIS A 433 -38.56 -5.94 7.38
C HIS A 433 -40.02 -5.93 6.97
N ILE A 434 -40.56 -4.74 6.71
CA ILE A 434 -41.78 -4.57 5.94
C ILE A 434 -41.36 -4.22 4.52
N ILE A 435 -41.74 -5.02 3.54
CA ILE A 435 -41.32 -4.87 2.14
C ILE A 435 -42.54 -4.56 1.31
N ASN A 436 -42.48 -3.53 0.48
CA ASN A 436 -43.47 -3.24 -0.55
C ASN A 436 -42.88 -3.49 -1.94
N ILE A 437 -43.50 -4.39 -2.69
CA ILE A 437 -43.09 -4.76 -4.05
C ILE A 437 -43.63 -3.72 -5.03
N GLN A 438 -42.76 -2.86 -5.53
CA GLN A 438 -43.16 -1.76 -6.41
C GLN A 438 -43.36 -2.22 -7.85
N ASN A 439 -42.53 -3.15 -8.33
CA ASN A 439 -42.65 -3.71 -9.66
C ASN A 439 -41.95 -5.07 -9.76
N VAL A 440 -42.38 -5.90 -10.70
CA VAL A 440 -41.75 -7.20 -11.01
C VAL A 440 -41.39 -7.22 -12.48
N GLY A 441 -40.20 -7.75 -12.80
CA GLY A 441 -39.73 -7.92 -14.17
C GLY A 441 -40.42 -9.08 -14.89
N GLU A 442 -40.00 -9.34 -16.13
CA GLU A 442 -40.50 -10.48 -16.89
C GLU A 442 -40.18 -11.80 -16.20
N LYS A 443 -41.10 -12.76 -16.29
CA LYS A 443 -40.86 -14.10 -15.77
C LYS A 443 -39.94 -14.85 -16.70
N VAL A 444 -38.94 -15.48 -16.10
CA VAL A 444 -37.93 -16.28 -16.78
C VAL A 444 -37.79 -17.61 -16.06
N THR A 445 -37.40 -18.65 -16.80
CA THR A 445 -37.06 -19.94 -16.20
C THR A 445 -35.79 -19.79 -15.37
N LYS A 446 -35.86 -20.17 -14.10
CA LYS A 446 -34.70 -20.25 -13.20
C LYS A 446 -34.60 -21.64 -12.60
N TYR A 447 -33.37 -22.04 -12.33
CA TYR A 447 -32.98 -23.35 -11.85
C TYR A 447 -32.33 -23.20 -10.49
N ASN A 448 -32.73 -24.04 -9.56
CA ASN A 448 -31.97 -24.29 -8.36
C ASN A 448 -31.21 -25.61 -8.55
N VAL A 449 -29.89 -25.57 -8.39
CA VAL A 449 -29.01 -26.71 -8.64
C VAL A 449 -28.18 -26.99 -7.39
N ALA A 450 -28.32 -28.20 -6.86
CA ALA A 450 -27.46 -28.70 -5.80
C ALA A 450 -26.24 -29.36 -6.44
N THR A 451 -25.03 -28.89 -6.11
CA THR A 451 -23.79 -29.46 -6.63
C THR A 451 -23.01 -30.13 -5.51
N LEU A 452 -22.91 -31.45 -5.56
CA LEU A 452 -22.05 -32.25 -4.70
C LEU A 452 -20.64 -32.27 -5.30
N ALA A 453 -19.68 -31.66 -4.63
CA ALA A 453 -18.28 -31.60 -5.03
C ALA A 453 -17.35 -32.31 -4.04
N ARG A 454 -16.31 -32.95 -4.59
CA ARG A 454 -15.15 -33.51 -3.87
C ARG A 454 -13.89 -32.93 -4.48
N GLU A 455 -13.17 -32.13 -3.71
CA GLU A 455 -11.93 -31.51 -4.16
C GLU A 455 -10.80 -32.53 -4.23
N ILE A 456 -9.94 -32.41 -5.24
CA ILE A 456 -8.74 -33.22 -5.37
C ILE A 456 -7.68 -32.62 -4.43
N LYS A 457 -7.53 -33.23 -3.25
CA LYS A 457 -6.55 -32.86 -2.21
C LYS A 457 -5.51 -33.95 -2.05
N TYR A 458 -4.28 -33.58 -1.71
CA TYR A 458 -3.25 -34.56 -1.41
C TYR A 458 -3.62 -35.35 -0.15
N SER A 459 -3.43 -36.67 -0.18
CA SER A 459 -3.64 -37.50 1.01
C SER A 459 -2.47 -37.42 1.98
N SER A 460 -2.67 -37.93 3.20
CA SER A 460 -1.58 -38.14 4.17
C SER A 460 -0.47 -39.03 3.60
N LYS A 461 -0.79 -39.97 2.70
CA LYS A 461 0.19 -40.82 2.04
C LYS A 461 1.07 -40.01 1.10
N THR A 462 0.48 -39.17 0.25
CA THR A 462 1.20 -38.28 -0.67
C THR A 462 2.07 -37.29 0.10
N TYR A 463 1.52 -36.68 1.15
CA TYR A 463 2.28 -35.84 2.08
C TYR A 463 3.51 -36.57 2.66
N GLN A 464 3.33 -37.77 3.22
CA GLN A 464 4.41 -38.56 3.81
C GLN A 464 5.49 -38.94 2.79
N GLN A 465 5.11 -39.22 1.55
CA GLN A 465 6.06 -39.53 0.47
C GLN A 465 6.93 -38.32 0.14
N VAL A 466 6.33 -37.14 -0.06
CA VAL A 466 7.07 -35.90 -0.35
C VAL A 466 7.92 -35.47 0.84
N TYR A 467 7.39 -35.59 2.06
CA TYR A 467 8.16 -35.33 3.29
C TYR A 467 9.38 -36.26 3.39
N SER A 468 9.22 -37.55 3.10
CA SER A 468 10.32 -38.52 3.10
C SER A 468 11.37 -38.21 2.04
N GLU A 469 10.96 -37.70 0.88
CA GLU A 469 11.87 -37.23 -0.16
C GLU A 469 12.68 -36.03 0.30
N ALA A 470 12.01 -35.00 0.85
CA ALA A 470 12.67 -33.82 1.41
C ALA A 470 13.67 -34.21 2.52
N ASN A 471 13.26 -35.13 3.40
CA ASN A 471 14.11 -35.62 4.49
C ASN A 471 15.34 -36.39 3.99
N ARG A 472 15.18 -37.24 2.98
CA ARG A 472 16.30 -37.94 2.35
C ARG A 472 17.26 -36.96 1.67
N PHE A 473 16.74 -35.94 0.99
CA PHE A 473 17.55 -34.90 0.37
C PHE A 473 18.35 -34.13 1.43
N ALA A 474 17.71 -33.68 2.52
CA ALA A 474 18.40 -33.00 3.61
C ALA A 474 19.50 -33.86 4.26
N ALA A 475 19.19 -35.13 4.54
CA ALA A 475 20.11 -36.06 5.19
C ALA A 475 21.35 -36.37 4.35
N ASN A 476 21.19 -36.51 3.03
CA ASN A 476 22.31 -36.80 2.12
C ASN A 476 23.16 -35.55 1.83
N ASN A 477 22.52 -34.37 1.83
CA ASN A 477 23.12 -33.12 1.36
C ASN A 477 23.36 -32.13 2.51
N ASN A 478 24.01 -32.62 3.57
CA ASN A 478 24.18 -31.95 4.86
C ASN A 478 25.26 -30.85 4.93
N SER A 479 25.67 -30.28 3.80
CA SER A 479 26.52 -29.09 3.75
C SER A 479 26.16 -28.25 2.53
N ALA A 480 26.47 -26.94 2.56
CA ALA A 480 26.21 -26.04 1.43
C ALA A 480 26.78 -26.55 0.10
N ASP A 481 27.99 -27.11 0.10
CA ASP A 481 28.61 -27.63 -1.12
C ASP A 481 27.88 -28.87 -1.65
N LYS A 482 27.52 -29.80 -0.76
CA LYS A 482 26.73 -30.98 -1.15
C LYS A 482 25.35 -30.58 -1.64
N PHE A 483 24.71 -29.62 -0.99
CA PHE A 483 23.42 -29.07 -1.41
C PHE A 483 23.49 -28.46 -2.82
N LYS A 484 24.49 -27.61 -3.08
CA LYS A 484 24.73 -26.99 -4.40
C LYS A 484 25.00 -28.03 -5.49
N GLU A 485 25.72 -29.11 -5.16
CA GLU A 485 26.00 -30.20 -6.10
C GLU A 485 24.77 -31.09 -6.33
N ALA A 486 24.01 -31.38 -5.28
CA ALA A 486 22.77 -32.17 -5.35
C ALA A 486 21.70 -31.49 -6.18
N ILE A 487 21.62 -30.15 -6.16
CA ILE A 487 20.74 -29.40 -7.06
C ILE A 487 20.99 -29.79 -8.52
N LYS A 488 22.26 -29.92 -8.93
CA LYS A 488 22.62 -30.29 -10.31
C LYS A 488 22.43 -31.77 -10.59
N THR A 489 22.93 -32.62 -9.70
CA THR A 489 22.97 -34.09 -9.91
C THR A 489 21.61 -34.75 -9.73
N GLU A 490 20.76 -34.24 -8.83
CA GLU A 490 19.38 -34.70 -8.61
C GLU A 490 18.34 -33.87 -9.41
N ASN A 491 18.80 -32.99 -10.31
CA ASN A 491 17.97 -32.15 -11.19
C ASN A 491 16.88 -31.35 -10.45
N LYS A 492 17.24 -30.74 -9.32
CA LYS A 492 16.34 -29.85 -8.55
C LYS A 492 16.39 -28.44 -9.13
N THR A 493 15.29 -27.70 -8.99
CA THR A 493 15.23 -26.29 -9.40
C THR A 493 15.63 -25.39 -8.23
N PRO A 494 16.79 -24.71 -8.28
CA PRO A 494 17.17 -23.77 -7.23
C PRO A 494 16.32 -22.51 -7.32
N ARG A 495 15.95 -21.98 -6.14
CA ARG A 495 15.33 -20.67 -5.99
C ARG A 495 16.23 -19.77 -5.16
N TYR A 496 16.15 -18.47 -5.38
CA TYR A 496 16.98 -17.47 -4.71
C TYR A 496 16.10 -16.37 -4.12
N ALA A 497 16.50 -15.84 -2.97
CA ALA A 497 15.88 -14.67 -2.38
C ALA A 497 16.93 -13.82 -1.66
N THR A 498 16.79 -12.51 -1.77
CA THR A 498 17.51 -11.52 -0.96
C THR A 498 16.52 -11.00 0.07
N LEU A 499 16.87 -11.12 1.34
CA LEU A 499 16.01 -10.90 2.48
C LEU A 499 16.52 -9.70 3.27
N LYS A 500 15.60 -8.87 3.73
CA LYS A 500 15.83 -7.83 4.74
C LYS A 500 15.35 -8.33 6.10
N ALA A 501 15.91 -7.80 7.19
CA ALA A 501 15.64 -8.30 8.54
C ALA A 501 14.13 -8.31 8.88
N ASN A 502 13.41 -7.30 8.37
CA ASN A 502 11.98 -7.08 8.61
C ASN A 502 11.07 -7.71 7.54
N ASP A 503 11.60 -8.48 6.58
CA ASP A 503 10.76 -9.19 5.61
C ASP A 503 9.89 -10.22 6.35
N ARG A 504 8.59 -10.19 6.08
CA ARG A 504 7.62 -11.12 6.70
C ARG A 504 7.72 -12.52 6.11
N GLU A 505 8.01 -12.61 4.82
CA GLU A 505 8.04 -13.86 4.10
C GLU A 505 9.01 -13.78 2.93
N VAL A 506 9.55 -14.93 2.57
CA VAL A 506 10.21 -15.15 1.30
C VAL A 506 9.13 -15.22 0.23
N ARG A 507 9.23 -14.39 -0.81
CA ARG A 507 8.25 -14.35 -1.90
C ARG A 507 7.99 -15.75 -2.48
N GLY A 508 6.73 -16.18 -2.46
CA GLY A 508 6.30 -17.49 -2.94
C GLY A 508 6.34 -18.61 -1.89
N LEU A 509 6.73 -18.30 -0.65
CA LEU A 509 6.66 -19.18 0.52
C LEU A 509 5.77 -18.53 1.58
N GLU A 510 4.54 -18.99 1.72
CA GLU A 510 3.59 -18.43 2.68
C GLU A 510 4.05 -18.64 4.12
N SER A 511 3.83 -17.63 4.99
CA SER A 511 4.14 -17.73 6.43
C SER A 511 5.60 -18.08 6.73
N SER A 512 6.54 -17.65 5.89
CA SER A 512 7.96 -18.03 5.96
C SER A 512 8.85 -17.12 6.82
N ARG A 513 8.26 -16.38 7.77
CA ARG A 513 8.99 -15.46 8.67
C ARG A 513 10.16 -16.13 9.38
N ARG A 514 9.97 -17.37 9.85
CA ARG A 514 11.02 -18.12 10.56
C ARG A 514 12.23 -18.42 9.69
N LEU A 515 12.05 -18.56 8.37
CA LEU A 515 13.17 -18.73 7.44
C LEU A 515 13.97 -17.43 7.29
N VAL A 516 13.27 -16.28 7.28
CA VAL A 516 13.92 -14.96 7.28
C VAL A 516 14.72 -14.76 8.57
N GLN A 517 14.13 -15.02 9.73
CA GLN A 517 14.80 -14.89 11.03
C GLN A 517 16.07 -15.75 11.09
N TRP A 518 15.95 -17.04 10.74
CA TRP A 518 17.11 -17.93 10.69
C TRP A 518 18.21 -17.41 9.76
N ALA A 519 17.86 -16.86 8.59
CA ALA A 519 18.85 -16.33 7.66
C ALA A 519 19.67 -15.17 8.26
N PHE A 520 19.07 -14.37 9.16
CA PHE A 520 19.75 -13.28 9.86
C PHE A 520 20.51 -13.74 11.13
N GLU A 521 20.17 -14.90 11.69
CA GLU A 521 20.86 -15.52 12.82
C GLU A 521 22.07 -16.37 12.38
N GLY A 522 22.06 -16.91 11.15
CA GLY A 522 23.10 -17.79 10.62
C GLY A 522 24.23 -17.08 9.87
N GLU A 523 25.27 -17.85 9.55
CA GLU A 523 26.44 -17.43 8.78
C GLU A 523 26.39 -17.91 7.32
N ILE A 524 27.24 -17.35 6.47
CA ILE A 524 27.36 -17.79 5.07
C ILE A 524 27.71 -19.28 5.02
N ASN A 525 26.97 -20.02 4.19
CA ASN A 525 27.00 -21.48 4.03
C ASN A 525 26.28 -22.29 5.13
N ASP A 526 25.65 -21.64 6.11
CA ASP A 526 24.76 -22.36 7.00
C ASP A 526 23.54 -22.91 6.25
N MET A 527 23.16 -24.13 6.62
CA MET A 527 21.93 -24.78 6.16
C MET A 527 20.80 -24.57 7.14
N SER A 528 19.57 -24.53 6.63
CA SER A 528 18.37 -24.49 7.46
C SER A 528 18.42 -25.64 8.50
N PRO A 529 18.26 -25.36 9.80
CA PRO A 529 18.48 -26.35 10.86
C PRO A 529 17.42 -27.46 10.85
N THR A 530 16.27 -27.17 10.24
CA THR A 530 15.17 -28.10 10.02
C THR A 530 14.65 -27.94 8.60
N ILE A 531 13.89 -28.93 8.14
CA ILE A 531 13.06 -28.78 6.95
C ILE A 531 11.88 -27.89 7.35
N TYR A 532 11.77 -26.72 6.74
CA TYR A 532 10.67 -25.82 7.02
C TYR A 532 9.43 -26.23 6.22
N GLU A 533 8.25 -26.12 6.82
CA GLU A 533 6.98 -26.36 6.14
C GLU A 533 6.22 -25.04 6.00
N PHE A 534 5.90 -24.68 4.76
CA PHE A 534 5.22 -23.44 4.39
C PHE A 534 4.07 -23.77 3.44
N GLY A 535 2.83 -23.76 3.95
CA GLY A 535 1.67 -24.21 3.18
C GLY A 535 1.83 -25.68 2.76
N ASN A 536 1.82 -25.94 1.46
CA ASN A 536 2.05 -27.29 0.91
C ASN A 536 3.50 -27.54 0.49
N GLN A 537 4.47 -26.78 1.00
CA GLN A 537 5.87 -26.88 0.57
C GLN A 537 6.81 -27.20 1.73
N PHE A 538 7.71 -28.15 1.52
CA PHE A 538 8.88 -28.35 2.37
C PHE A 538 10.10 -27.64 1.78
N VAL A 539 10.80 -26.86 2.59
CA VAL A 539 11.90 -25.99 2.14
C VAL A 539 13.17 -26.31 2.91
N ILE A 540 14.26 -26.43 2.15
CA ILE A 540 15.63 -26.55 2.64
C ILE A 540 16.42 -25.42 2.00
N ALA A 541 17.09 -24.62 2.81
CA ALA A 541 17.78 -23.41 2.38
C ALA A 541 19.24 -23.40 2.83
N VAL A 542 20.05 -22.63 2.11
CA VAL A 542 21.46 -22.32 2.40
C VAL A 542 21.62 -20.81 2.34
N ILE A 543 22.28 -20.21 3.32
CA ILE A 543 22.69 -18.80 3.26
C ILE A 543 23.87 -18.71 2.28
N THR A 544 23.74 -17.93 1.22
CA THR A 544 24.75 -17.81 0.17
C THR A 544 25.55 -16.51 0.24
N ASP A 545 24.99 -15.46 0.85
CA ASP A 545 25.64 -14.17 1.02
C ASP A 545 25.07 -13.44 2.25
N ALA A 546 25.90 -12.64 2.91
CA ALA A 546 25.53 -11.86 4.08
C ALA A 546 26.17 -10.47 4.01
N LYS A 547 25.33 -9.44 4.01
CA LYS A 547 25.73 -8.03 4.03
C LYS A 547 25.32 -7.41 5.33
N GLU A 548 26.23 -6.67 5.93
CA GLU A 548 25.98 -5.94 7.18
C GLU A 548 25.61 -4.48 6.90
N LYS A 549 24.85 -3.88 7.82
CA LYS A 549 24.50 -2.46 7.76
C LYS A 549 25.79 -1.61 7.78
N GLY A 550 25.89 -0.64 6.88
CA GLY A 550 27.07 0.21 6.77
C GLY A 550 27.32 0.64 5.33
N TYR A 551 28.56 0.48 4.87
CA TYR A 551 28.96 0.79 3.50
C TYR A 551 29.20 -0.49 2.70
N GLN A 552 28.90 -0.44 1.41
CA GLN A 552 29.21 -1.51 0.47
C GLN A 552 30.71 -1.76 0.40
N ASP A 553 31.12 -3.01 0.27
CA ASP A 553 32.54 -3.34 0.10
C ASP A 553 33.02 -2.74 -1.22
N ILE A 554 34.23 -2.15 -1.21
CA ILE A 554 34.81 -1.52 -2.39
C ILE A 554 34.88 -2.49 -3.58
N ASN A 555 35.06 -3.79 -3.33
CA ASN A 555 35.13 -4.81 -4.38
C ASN A 555 33.77 -5.01 -5.06
N ASP A 556 32.67 -4.92 -4.32
CA ASP A 556 31.30 -5.05 -4.86
C ASP A 556 30.96 -3.89 -5.79
N VAL A 557 31.49 -2.70 -5.49
CA VAL A 557 31.20 -1.46 -6.24
C VAL A 557 32.31 -1.05 -7.19
N ALA A 558 33.44 -1.76 -7.20
CA ALA A 558 34.61 -1.42 -8.01
C ALA A 558 34.28 -1.36 -9.51
N VAL A 559 33.40 -2.24 -10.00
CA VAL A 559 32.95 -2.23 -11.40
C VAL A 559 32.17 -0.95 -11.72
N ARG A 560 31.27 -0.54 -10.81
CA ARG A 560 30.48 0.69 -10.94
C ARG A 560 31.38 1.93 -10.94
N ILE A 561 32.31 2.00 -9.98
CA ILE A 561 33.27 3.10 -9.87
C ILE A 561 34.19 3.14 -11.09
N ARG A 562 34.67 1.99 -11.56
CA ARG A 562 35.50 1.88 -12.77
C ARG A 562 34.77 2.44 -13.98
N ALA A 563 33.49 2.15 -14.15
CA ALA A 563 32.69 2.71 -15.24
C ALA A 563 32.56 4.25 -15.15
N ILE A 564 32.38 4.80 -13.94
CA ILE A 564 32.33 6.25 -13.71
C ILE A 564 33.67 6.91 -14.08
N LEU A 565 34.78 6.40 -13.57
CA LEU A 565 36.11 6.93 -13.83
C LEU A 565 36.53 6.76 -15.30
N ALA A 566 36.18 5.63 -15.92
CA ALA A 566 36.44 5.41 -17.33
C ALA A 566 35.69 6.42 -18.20
N LYS A 567 34.41 6.71 -17.89
CA LYS A 567 33.63 7.76 -18.55
C LYS A 567 34.35 9.12 -18.48
N ASP A 568 34.90 9.45 -17.33
CA ASP A 568 35.57 10.72 -17.09
C ASP A 568 36.87 10.83 -17.90
N LYS A 569 37.69 9.78 -17.93
CA LYS A 569 38.88 9.72 -18.78
C LYS A 569 38.55 9.76 -20.28
N LYS A 570 37.49 9.08 -20.71
CA LYS A 570 37.01 9.18 -22.10
C LYS A 570 36.62 10.61 -22.45
N ALA A 571 35.96 11.31 -21.54
CA ALA A 571 35.64 12.72 -21.72
C ALA A 571 36.91 13.56 -21.91
N GLU A 572 37.96 13.34 -21.11
CA GLU A 572 39.23 14.04 -21.28
C GLU A 572 39.90 13.78 -22.63
N ILE A 573 39.92 12.53 -23.10
CA ILE A 573 40.45 12.17 -24.42
C ILE A 573 39.69 12.91 -25.53
N ILE A 574 38.36 12.85 -25.48
CA ILE A 574 37.51 13.48 -26.49
C ILE A 574 37.64 15.02 -26.43
N MET A 575 37.70 15.62 -25.24
CA MET A 575 37.94 17.06 -25.06
C MET A 575 39.29 17.48 -25.66
N LYS A 576 40.37 16.73 -25.41
CA LYS A 576 41.69 16.99 -26.03
C LYS A 576 41.63 16.92 -27.56
N LYS A 577 40.91 15.94 -28.12
CA LYS A 577 40.68 15.84 -29.58
C LYS A 577 39.91 17.05 -30.09
N PHE A 578 38.85 17.48 -29.41
CA PHE A 578 38.12 18.68 -29.76
C PHE A 578 39.02 19.92 -29.75
N ILE A 579 39.78 20.17 -28.67
CA ILE A 579 40.67 21.34 -28.56
C ILE A 579 41.65 21.42 -29.73
N THR A 580 42.30 20.30 -30.08
CA THR A 580 43.23 20.23 -31.21
C THR A 580 42.53 20.51 -32.55
N ASN A 581 41.34 19.94 -32.74
CA ASN A 581 40.61 20.06 -34.00
C ASN A 581 39.90 21.40 -34.15
N THR A 582 39.45 22.04 -33.08
CA THR A 582 38.85 23.39 -33.11
C THR A 582 39.90 24.47 -33.36
N ALA A 583 41.12 24.31 -32.85
CA ALA A 583 42.21 25.27 -33.08
C ALA A 583 42.66 25.35 -34.55
N SER A 584 42.45 24.28 -35.32
CA SER A 584 42.90 24.13 -36.71
C SER A 584 41.77 24.19 -37.74
N SER A 585 40.56 24.58 -37.34
CA SER A 585 39.35 24.50 -38.15
C SER A 585 38.63 25.84 -38.25
N GLN A 586 38.22 26.23 -39.46
CA GLN A 586 37.49 27.48 -39.71
C GLN A 586 35.96 27.33 -39.59
N SER A 587 35.43 26.09 -39.51
CA SER A 587 33.99 25.83 -39.45
C SER A 587 33.65 24.60 -38.60
N LEU A 588 32.43 24.57 -38.04
CA LEU A 588 31.94 23.45 -37.24
C LEU A 588 31.83 22.15 -38.06
N SER A 589 31.49 22.23 -39.34
CA SER A 589 31.47 21.07 -40.25
C SER A 589 32.84 20.42 -40.41
N SER A 590 33.92 21.22 -40.45
CA SER A 590 35.28 20.67 -40.51
C SER A 590 35.68 19.99 -39.19
N VAL A 591 35.20 20.49 -38.05
CA VAL A 591 35.40 19.83 -36.75
C VAL A 591 34.64 18.51 -36.73
N ALA A 592 33.37 18.49 -37.17
CA ALA A 592 32.56 17.28 -37.25
C ALA A 592 33.25 16.20 -38.09
N GLN A 593 33.76 16.56 -39.27
CA GLN A 593 34.49 15.63 -40.15
C GLN A 593 35.75 15.06 -39.48
N LYS A 594 36.59 15.90 -38.86
CA LYS A 594 37.81 15.46 -38.15
C LYS A 594 37.50 14.62 -36.90
N MET A 595 36.32 14.81 -36.32
CA MET A 595 35.83 14.05 -35.16
C MET A 595 34.99 12.83 -35.55
N GLU A 596 34.87 12.53 -36.85
CA GLU A 596 34.03 11.45 -37.40
C GLU A 596 32.59 11.50 -36.88
N SER A 597 32.05 12.71 -36.76
CA SER A 597 30.71 12.99 -36.27
C SER A 597 29.97 13.90 -37.24
N THR A 598 28.71 14.19 -36.94
CA THR A 598 27.84 15.06 -37.73
C THR A 598 27.49 16.33 -36.97
N VAL A 599 27.23 17.39 -37.73
CA VAL A 599 26.66 18.61 -37.18
C VAL A 599 25.16 18.37 -36.96
N GLN A 600 24.69 18.69 -35.76
CA GLN A 600 23.28 18.66 -35.38
C GLN A 600 22.83 20.07 -34.99
N THR A 601 21.54 20.34 -35.07
CA THR A 601 20.97 21.66 -34.78
C THR A 601 19.94 21.56 -33.68
N ALA A 602 19.98 22.50 -32.74
CA ALA A 602 18.97 22.69 -31.72
C ALA A 602 18.49 24.14 -31.74
N ASN A 603 17.17 24.33 -31.72
CA ASN A 603 16.55 25.63 -31.82
C ASN A 603 15.82 25.99 -30.52
N ASN A 604 15.75 27.29 -30.24
CA ASN A 604 15.03 27.89 -29.12
C ASN A 604 15.41 27.29 -27.75
N ILE A 605 16.71 27.19 -27.48
CA ILE A 605 17.23 26.68 -26.21
C ILE A 605 17.63 27.84 -25.31
N ASN A 606 17.09 27.87 -24.10
CA ASN A 606 17.47 28.83 -23.05
C ASN A 606 18.09 28.11 -21.84
N PHE A 607 18.60 28.85 -20.86
CA PHE A 607 19.31 28.23 -19.73
C PHE A 607 18.40 27.37 -18.84
N ALA A 608 17.09 27.61 -18.88
CA ALA A 608 16.07 26.82 -18.18
C ALA A 608 15.65 25.54 -18.92
N SER A 609 16.19 25.29 -20.13
CA SER A 609 15.80 24.13 -20.94
C SER A 609 16.34 22.82 -20.35
N TYR A 610 15.48 21.81 -20.22
CA TYR A 610 15.85 20.51 -19.65
C TYR A 610 16.39 19.50 -20.68
N GLN A 611 16.04 19.68 -21.95
CA GLN A 611 16.42 18.76 -23.03
C GLN A 611 16.90 19.54 -24.23
N VAL A 612 17.83 18.92 -24.97
CA VAL A 612 18.33 19.42 -26.25
C VAL A 612 17.86 18.47 -27.34
N PRO A 613 17.10 18.94 -28.35
CA PRO A 613 16.74 18.13 -29.52
C PRO A 613 17.97 17.46 -30.14
N GLY A 614 17.88 16.15 -30.41
CA GLY A 614 19.00 15.35 -30.93
C GLY A 614 20.01 14.84 -29.88
N ALA A 615 20.15 15.50 -28.72
CA ALA A 615 21.10 15.09 -27.68
C ALA A 615 20.44 14.53 -26.38
N GLY A 616 19.20 14.94 -26.07
CA GLY A 616 18.47 14.50 -24.88
C GLY A 616 18.78 15.34 -23.64
N PHE A 617 18.84 14.70 -22.46
CA PHE A 617 19.11 15.37 -21.18
C PHE A 617 20.60 15.70 -21.02
N GLU A 618 20.99 16.90 -21.45
CA GLU A 618 22.37 17.38 -21.48
C GLU A 618 22.51 18.80 -20.88
N PRO A 619 22.44 18.97 -19.54
CA PRO A 619 22.49 20.30 -18.90
C PRO A 619 23.78 21.07 -19.18
N ALA A 620 24.92 20.37 -19.31
CA ALA A 620 26.19 20.99 -19.63
C ALA A 620 26.21 21.58 -21.05
N LEU A 621 25.54 20.92 -22.01
CA LEU A 621 25.37 21.43 -23.37
C LEU A 621 24.48 22.67 -23.40
N VAL A 622 23.37 22.65 -22.65
CA VAL A 622 22.48 23.81 -22.49
C VAL A 622 23.26 25.00 -21.93
N GLY A 623 24.02 24.78 -20.84
CA GLY A 623 24.86 25.82 -20.25
C GLY A 623 25.92 26.36 -21.21
N LEU A 624 26.57 25.48 -21.99
CA LEU A 624 27.56 25.88 -22.99
C LEU A 624 26.94 26.73 -24.12
N ALA A 625 25.82 26.29 -24.69
CA ALA A 625 25.15 27.01 -25.77
C ALA A 625 24.68 28.40 -25.33
N THR A 626 24.03 28.48 -24.18
CA THR A 626 23.44 29.72 -23.66
C THR A 626 24.45 30.71 -23.09
N SER A 627 25.72 30.31 -22.92
CA SER A 627 26.83 31.18 -22.52
C SER A 627 27.81 31.49 -23.66
N SER A 628 27.65 30.88 -24.84
CA SER A 628 28.55 31.08 -25.98
C SER A 628 28.19 32.30 -26.83
N ASP A 629 29.23 32.94 -27.37
CA ASP A 629 29.10 34.03 -28.35
C ASP A 629 28.52 33.53 -29.69
N ILE A 630 27.71 34.37 -30.34
CA ILE A 630 27.19 34.09 -31.68
C ILE A 630 28.34 33.95 -32.68
N ASN A 631 28.21 32.99 -33.58
CA ASN A 631 29.11 32.71 -34.68
C ASN A 631 30.53 32.26 -34.29
N LYS A 632 30.80 31.99 -33.01
CA LYS A 632 32.06 31.39 -32.55
C LYS A 632 31.86 29.93 -32.17
N ILE A 633 32.87 29.11 -32.45
CA ILE A 633 32.92 27.73 -31.97
C ILE A 633 33.39 27.76 -30.52
N SER A 634 32.64 27.09 -29.64
CA SER A 634 32.93 27.03 -28.21
C SER A 634 34.13 26.14 -27.89
N ALA A 635 34.64 26.27 -26.66
CA ALA A 635 35.43 25.20 -26.04
C ALA A 635 34.55 23.94 -25.84
N PRO A 636 35.14 22.73 -25.79
CA PRO A 636 34.38 21.52 -25.54
C PRO A 636 33.91 21.43 -24.08
N VAL A 637 32.73 20.86 -23.86
CA VAL A 637 32.17 20.57 -22.53
C VAL A 637 31.86 19.09 -22.37
N LYS A 638 32.14 18.55 -21.18
CA LYS A 638 31.73 17.21 -20.75
C LYS A 638 30.23 17.21 -20.44
N GLY A 639 29.45 16.41 -21.17
CA GLY A 639 28.05 16.14 -20.86
C GLY A 639 27.81 14.77 -20.22
N ASN A 640 26.57 14.30 -20.24
CA ASN A 640 26.16 13.02 -19.66
C ASN A 640 26.51 11.84 -20.58
N ARG A 641 26.33 12.00 -21.90
CA ARG A 641 26.51 10.92 -22.89
C ARG A 641 27.77 11.08 -23.75
N GLY A 642 28.35 12.28 -23.79
CA GLY A 642 29.49 12.59 -24.62
C GLY A 642 30.12 13.94 -24.31
N VAL A 643 31.00 14.38 -25.19
CA VAL A 643 31.57 15.73 -25.17
C VAL A 643 31.03 16.51 -26.35
N TYR A 644 30.77 17.80 -26.12
CA TYR A 644 30.09 18.66 -27.07
C TYR A 644 30.88 19.93 -27.34
N VAL A 645 30.85 20.39 -28.58
CA VAL A 645 31.19 21.77 -28.98
C VAL A 645 29.99 22.37 -29.69
N VAL A 646 29.78 23.67 -29.52
CA VAL A 646 28.65 24.38 -30.13
C VAL A 646 29.12 25.57 -30.94
N LYS A 647 28.29 25.98 -31.89
CA LYS A 647 28.34 27.30 -32.52
C LYS A 647 26.94 27.88 -32.48
N VAL A 648 26.75 28.91 -31.69
CA VAL A 648 25.47 29.65 -31.63
C VAL A 648 25.28 30.36 -32.98
N THR A 649 24.16 30.10 -33.64
CA THR A 649 23.84 30.62 -34.98
C THR A 649 22.96 31.85 -34.90
N SER A 650 22.05 31.88 -33.92
CA SER A 650 21.17 33.01 -33.65
C SER A 650 20.94 33.14 -32.14
N GLU A 651 20.56 34.34 -31.71
CA GLU A 651 19.99 34.54 -30.39
C GLU A 651 18.69 35.32 -30.51
N THR A 652 17.75 34.99 -29.63
CA THR A 652 16.51 35.75 -29.44
C THR A 652 16.46 36.16 -27.97
N VAL A 653 16.35 37.46 -27.73
CA VAL A 653 16.21 38.01 -26.38
C VAL A 653 14.80 38.57 -26.26
N ALA A 654 14.01 38.03 -25.33
CA ALA A 654 12.69 38.59 -25.04
C ALA A 654 12.81 40.01 -24.45
N GLU A 655 11.88 40.90 -24.81
CA GLU A 655 11.90 42.31 -24.40
C GLU A 655 11.78 42.46 -22.87
N GLU A 656 11.00 41.60 -22.22
CA GLU A 656 10.79 41.63 -20.77
C GLU A 656 10.90 40.24 -20.14
N ALA A 657 11.54 40.21 -18.96
CA ALA A 657 11.66 39.00 -18.15
C ALA A 657 10.35 38.78 -17.40
N ASN A 658 9.76 37.58 -17.49
CA ASN A 658 8.56 37.26 -16.72
C ASN A 658 8.91 36.96 -15.25
N THR A 659 9.22 38.02 -14.51
CA THR A 659 9.59 37.95 -13.09
C THR A 659 8.47 37.43 -12.21
N GLU A 660 7.21 37.65 -12.59
CA GLU A 660 6.06 37.14 -11.84
C GLU A 660 5.97 35.61 -11.93
N MET A 661 6.09 35.05 -13.15
CA MET A 661 6.14 33.61 -13.36
C MET A 661 7.35 32.98 -12.68
N ALA A 662 8.54 33.58 -12.84
CA ALA A 662 9.76 33.10 -12.19
C ALA A 662 9.62 33.08 -10.66
N LYS A 663 9.04 34.13 -10.07
CA LYS A 663 8.76 34.18 -8.64
C LYS A 663 7.79 33.09 -8.20
N ARG A 664 6.69 32.88 -8.93
CA ARG A 664 5.72 31.81 -8.63
C ARG A 664 6.37 30.42 -8.67
N THR A 665 7.18 30.14 -9.68
CA THR A 665 7.91 28.86 -9.82
C THR A 665 8.88 28.64 -8.67
N LEU A 666 9.69 29.65 -8.32
CA LEU A 666 10.64 29.56 -7.22
C LEU A 666 9.93 29.39 -5.86
N ASP A 667 8.89 30.18 -5.59
CA ASP A 667 8.12 30.10 -4.35
C ASP A 667 7.46 28.72 -4.18
N GLN A 668 6.93 28.15 -5.27
CA GLN A 668 6.37 26.79 -5.28
C GLN A 668 7.43 25.70 -5.07
N ALA A 669 8.58 25.81 -5.74
CA ALA A 669 9.69 24.86 -5.60
C ALA A 669 10.26 24.88 -4.17
N THR A 670 10.50 26.07 -3.61
CA THR A 670 10.99 26.25 -2.24
C THR A 670 10.02 25.69 -1.21
N SER A 671 8.73 26.01 -1.34
CA SER A 671 7.70 25.51 -0.41
C SER A 671 7.61 23.97 -0.43
N SER A 672 7.66 23.38 -1.64
CA SER A 672 7.61 21.92 -1.79
C SER A 672 8.86 21.24 -1.21
N LYS A 673 10.04 21.84 -1.43
CA LYS A 673 11.31 21.33 -0.91
C LYS A 673 11.35 21.34 0.61
N ILE A 674 10.87 22.40 1.26
CA ILE A 674 10.88 22.49 2.74
C ILE A 674 10.08 21.35 3.36
N ASN A 675 8.87 21.10 2.84
CA ASN A 675 8.01 20.05 3.39
C ASN A 675 8.61 18.64 3.24
N TYR A 676 9.34 18.37 2.15
CA TYR A 676 9.94 17.06 1.91
C TYR A 676 11.32 16.89 2.56
N SER A 677 12.18 17.90 2.44
CA SER A 677 13.56 17.84 2.92
C SER A 677 13.67 17.92 4.44
N LEU A 678 12.78 18.64 5.13
CA LEU A 678 12.90 18.85 6.57
C LEU A 678 12.84 17.53 7.35
N SER A 679 11.79 16.73 7.14
CA SER A 679 11.64 15.44 7.83
C SER A 679 12.71 14.43 7.40
N ARG A 680 13.11 14.45 6.13
CA ARG A 680 14.15 13.54 5.61
C ARG A 680 15.51 13.87 6.20
N SER A 681 15.92 15.13 6.21
CA SER A 681 17.22 15.54 6.79
C SER A 681 17.31 15.21 8.27
N ILE A 682 16.23 15.44 9.04
CA ILE A 682 16.19 15.06 10.46
C ILE A 682 16.35 13.55 10.63
N ARG A 683 15.72 12.75 9.76
CA ARG A 683 15.85 11.28 9.78
C ARG A 683 17.24 10.81 9.35
N ASP A 684 17.82 11.41 8.32
CA ASP A 684 19.13 11.03 7.78
C ASP A 684 20.27 11.32 8.79
N GLU A 685 20.07 12.29 9.70
CA GLU A 685 20.97 12.61 10.81
C GLU A 685 20.74 11.76 12.06
N ALA A 686 19.64 11.00 12.12
CA ALA A 686 19.26 10.25 13.30
C ALA A 686 19.95 8.88 13.40
N GLU A 687 20.30 8.49 14.63
CA GLU A 687 20.71 7.12 14.93
C GLU A 687 19.46 6.27 15.21
N ILE A 688 19.17 5.33 14.32
CA ILE A 688 18.00 4.43 14.42
C ILE A 688 18.47 2.98 14.42
N ILE A 689 18.18 2.30 15.53
CA ILE A 689 18.36 0.86 15.73
C ILE A 689 16.97 0.23 15.70
N ASP A 690 16.71 -0.64 14.71
CA ASP A 690 15.45 -1.39 14.58
C ASP A 690 15.72 -2.85 14.92
N GLU A 691 15.20 -3.32 16.06
CA GLU A 691 15.35 -4.69 16.54
C GLU A 691 14.04 -5.48 16.48
N ARG A 692 12.99 -4.95 15.82
CA ARG A 692 11.68 -5.59 15.74
C ARG A 692 11.76 -7.00 15.18
N ALA A 693 12.70 -7.24 14.27
CA ALA A 693 12.94 -8.55 13.67
C ALA A 693 13.21 -9.66 14.69
N LYS A 694 13.69 -9.34 15.89
CA LYS A 694 13.95 -10.32 16.97
C LYS A 694 12.66 -10.81 17.65
N TYR A 695 11.55 -10.09 17.51
CA TYR A 695 10.31 -10.31 18.27
C TYR A 695 9.08 -10.54 17.39
N PHE A 696 9.12 -10.05 16.16
CA PHE A 696 8.07 -10.10 15.15
C PHE A 696 8.63 -10.68 13.85
#